data_AF-A0AAJ0MDJ7-F1
#
_entry.id   AF-A0AAJ0MDJ7-F1
#
_cell.length_a   1.000
_cell.length_b   1.000
_cell.length_c   1.000
_cell.angle_alpha   90.00
_cell.angle_beta   90.00
_cell.angle_gamma   90.00
#
_symmetry.space_group_name_H-M   'P 1'
#
loop_
_entity.id
_entity.type
_entity.pdbx_description
1 polymer ?
#
loop_
_entity_poly.entity_id
_entity_poly.type
_entity_poly.pdbx_seq_one_letter_code
_entity_poly.pdbx_strand_id
1 'polypeptide(L)'
;MRFLERDDTGEFRLTKHPPNDTNSEIPPYAILSHTWGDEEVLFKDLSDGTAKNKSGYAKIQFCGAQAERDGLRFFWQDTCCIDRSDNAELQHALNSMFDWYRRASKCYIYLADVSTHQQDIDSSDRELPAFRQSRWFTRGWTLQELIAPTMVEFFSKEGLRLGDKKSLEREIHNITGIPLRALRGFPLSDFSFDERKAWAEKRNTTREEDKAYSLFGIFDVHMPVLYGEGKEKAFKRLQDKFHEDYRALAKLWSTEPRDPRVEKKRIELAKGGLLVDAYRWVFENPDFDRWRRSPESRLLWIKGDPGKGKTMLLCGIIDELERPVIADGGNLAYFFCQATDPRINSATAVLRGLIFLLAQRQPRLLSHLPENLYASDDAMAWVTLSKTLFEMLEDRNLKDTYLVIDALDECAIDQQKLLSLIAQISTVSACVKCVISSRNWVQIEEQLATVAQPSKLSLELNAESVTAAIEAFIQHKVLHLSRLKQYGETIEGKVHQYLSSNADGTFLWVALVCQALADPDVQEWHTLEVLQTFPPGLDDLYLRMVHYIKKSKDKLHCKRILAAVSVVQRPINFRELATLVKLPDSITSYRERLEKLIAICGSFLVLREQSIYFVHQSAKDFLLAFGWVFPQGTEDVHHIIFSRSLNKMSPVLKRDMYGLKEPGFPIDEVPTSSSDPLATVRYSCVFWVDHLRDSISDKDALQYNTLDAIQTFLKQKYLYWLEALSLLRAMSEGVIAIRQLELLLGRADQRQLTAFVRDAHRFALSYKWIIEQAPLQAYTSALLFAPASSLVKKKFKAEEPSWINIKPIVEADWNSCLQTLEGHRGSVRSVAFSPDGQRLVSGSTDNTIKIWDPTSGQCLQTLKGHIDSVLSVAFSPDGQRLVSGSYNNTIKIWDPTSGQCLQTLKGHSGSVWSVAFSPDGQRLVSGSYDNTIKIWDPTSGQCLQTLKGHSGSVWSVALSADSLGRYNWGHDQTWINCNGRNVVWLPPEYRPFCSTIQGRMISIGCSSGQVLTIGFSRDV
;
A
#
# COMPACT_ATOMS: atom_id res chain seq x y z
N MET A 1 19.15 -1.74 28.96
CA MET A 1 20.33 -1.00 29.43
C MET A 1 20.38 -1.02 30.95
N ARG A 2 21.49 -0.62 31.58
CA ARG A 2 21.68 -0.61 33.06
C ARG A 2 21.39 0.77 33.65
N PHE A 3 21.07 0.84 34.94
CA PHE A 3 20.93 2.10 35.69
C PHE A 3 22.12 2.32 36.62
N LEU A 4 22.33 3.58 36.99
CA LEU A 4 23.05 3.95 38.20
C LEU A 4 22.04 4.12 39.32
N GLU A 5 22.24 3.33 40.37
CA GLU A 5 21.52 3.44 41.62
C GLU A 5 22.37 4.21 42.61
N ARG A 6 21.77 5.20 43.27
CA ARG A 6 22.35 5.78 44.48
C ARG A 6 21.84 5.00 45.67
N ASP A 7 22.74 4.33 46.39
CA ASP A 7 22.37 3.58 47.59
C ASP A 7 22.14 4.50 48.80
N ASP A 8 21.60 3.93 49.88
CA ASP A 8 21.29 4.65 51.11
C ASP A 8 22.53 5.24 51.81
N THR A 9 23.74 4.83 51.40
CA THR A 9 25.01 5.39 51.88
C THR A 9 25.52 6.56 51.04
N GLY A 10 24.81 6.89 49.95
CA GLY A 10 25.16 7.93 49.01
C GLY A 10 26.18 7.49 47.95
N GLU A 11 26.53 6.20 47.89
CA GLU A 11 27.41 5.66 46.85
C GLU A 11 26.65 5.27 45.58
N PHE A 12 27.32 5.32 44.44
CA PHE A 12 26.75 4.96 43.15
C PHE A 12 27.14 3.54 42.75
N ARG A 13 26.15 2.73 42.36
CA ARG A 13 26.37 1.36 41.90
C ARG A 13 25.64 1.13 40.57
N LEU A 14 26.29 0.41 39.66
CA LEU A 14 25.66 -0.07 38.44
C LEU A 14 24.72 -1.23 38.77
N THR A 15 23.48 -1.17 38.31
CA THR A 15 22.57 -2.31 38.42
C THR A 15 23.09 -3.46 37.55
N LYS A 16 23.03 -4.70 38.05
CA LYS A 16 23.06 -5.88 37.16
C LYS A 16 21.86 -5.76 36.20
N HIS A 17 21.96 -6.27 34.96
CA HIS A 17 20.93 -6.13 33.91
C HIS A 17 19.51 -6.13 34.48
N PRO A 18 18.57 -5.30 33.92
CA PRO A 18 17.23 -5.14 34.49
C PRO A 18 16.66 -6.52 34.80
N PRO A 19 16.01 -6.72 35.97
CA PRO A 19 15.62 -8.04 36.44
C PRO A 19 14.94 -8.81 35.30
N ASN A 20 15.46 -10.00 35.00
CA ASN A 20 15.04 -10.88 33.91
C ASN A 20 13.60 -11.44 34.08
N ASP A 21 12.76 -10.78 34.85
CA ASP A 21 11.36 -11.14 35.01
C ASP A 21 10.53 -10.36 33.99
N THR A 22 9.85 -11.10 33.13
CA THR A 22 9.02 -10.61 32.01
C THR A 22 7.81 -9.76 32.44
N ASN A 23 7.70 -9.42 33.72
CA ASN A 23 6.66 -8.58 34.34
C ASN A 23 7.21 -7.44 35.24
N SER A 24 8.53 -7.16 35.24
CA SER A 24 9.06 -6.04 36.05
C SER A 24 8.94 -4.70 35.31
N GLU A 25 8.16 -3.76 35.86
CA GLU A 25 8.07 -2.39 35.36
C GLU A 25 9.44 -1.68 35.47
N ILE A 26 9.81 -0.92 34.45
CA ILE A 26 11.03 -0.10 34.48
C ILE A 26 10.85 0.97 35.58
N PRO A 27 11.74 1.06 36.58
CA PRO A 27 11.58 2.03 37.65
C PRO A 27 11.73 3.47 37.13
N PRO A 28 11.08 4.47 37.73
CA PRO A 28 11.25 5.87 37.33
C PRO A 28 12.71 6.31 37.53
N TYR A 29 13.24 7.02 36.53
CA TYR A 29 14.66 7.37 36.48
C TYR A 29 14.90 8.74 35.83
N ALA A 30 16.06 9.33 36.16
CA ALA A 30 16.54 10.55 35.53
C ALA A 30 17.64 10.29 34.48
N ILE A 31 17.88 11.24 33.59
CA ILE A 31 19.02 11.24 32.65
C ILE A 31 20.00 12.34 33.04
N LEU A 32 21.29 12.04 32.98
CA LEU A 32 22.34 13.07 32.99
C LEU A 32 22.82 13.36 31.58
N SER A 33 22.68 14.61 31.16
CA SER A 33 23.21 15.14 29.91
C SER A 33 24.29 16.20 30.18
N HIS A 34 25.42 16.14 29.47
CA HIS A 34 26.56 17.02 29.72
C HIS A 34 27.55 17.09 28.55
N THR A 35 28.51 18.03 28.62
CA THR A 35 29.62 18.16 27.66
C THR A 35 30.91 17.46 28.13
N TRP A 36 31.78 17.12 27.18
CA TRP A 36 33.13 16.63 27.42
C TRP A 36 33.96 17.60 28.27
N GLY A 37 34.72 17.03 29.20
CA GLY A 37 35.83 17.68 29.91
C GLY A 37 37.03 16.72 29.91
N ASP A 38 38.10 17.04 30.64
CA ASP A 38 39.40 16.37 30.47
C ASP A 38 39.41 14.88 30.89
N GLU A 39 38.50 14.40 31.75
CA GLU A 39 38.39 12.97 32.12
C GLU A 39 36.93 12.49 32.30
N GLU A 40 36.40 11.70 31.37
CA GLU A 40 35.07 11.05 31.48
C GLU A 40 35.11 9.74 32.30
N VAL A 41 34.02 9.48 33.02
CA VAL A 41 33.75 8.18 33.66
C VAL A 41 33.07 7.25 32.66
N LEU A 42 33.75 6.16 32.34
CA LEU A 42 33.33 5.08 31.45
C LEU A 42 32.76 3.90 32.25
N PHE A 43 32.08 2.99 31.55
CA PHE A 43 31.52 1.76 32.16
C PHE A 43 32.58 0.99 32.97
N LYS A 44 33.76 0.78 32.39
CA LYS A 44 34.89 0.08 33.03
C LYS A 44 35.34 0.75 34.32
N ASP A 45 35.29 2.08 34.41
CA ASP A 45 35.75 2.79 35.62
C ASP A 45 34.81 2.57 36.81
N LEU A 46 33.51 2.39 36.56
CA LEU A 46 32.54 2.03 37.59
C LEU A 46 32.59 0.54 37.92
N SER A 47 32.84 -0.33 36.94
CA SER A 47 33.03 -1.76 37.16
C SER A 47 34.28 -2.07 37.98
N ASP A 48 35.38 -1.35 37.74
CA ASP A 48 36.67 -1.56 38.39
C ASP A 48 36.86 -0.69 39.65
N GLY A 49 35.87 0.15 40.00
CA GLY A 49 35.88 1.01 41.20
C GLY A 49 36.81 2.23 41.12
N THR A 50 37.34 2.55 39.95
CA THR A 50 38.30 3.66 39.72
C THR A 50 37.64 4.99 39.37
N ALA A 51 36.31 5.02 39.19
CA ALA A 51 35.55 6.20 38.78
C ALA A 51 35.77 7.44 39.67
N LYS A 52 35.96 7.26 40.99
CA LYS A 52 36.19 8.36 41.95
C LYS A 52 37.48 9.14 41.69
N ASN A 53 38.43 8.56 40.96
CA ASN A 53 39.72 9.19 40.65
C ASN A 53 39.63 10.15 39.46
N LYS A 54 38.50 10.16 38.72
CA LYS A 54 38.31 11.00 37.54
C LYS A 54 37.56 12.26 37.87
N SER A 55 38.01 13.38 37.31
CA SER A 55 37.35 14.69 37.44
C SER A 55 35.87 14.68 37.02
N GLY A 56 35.49 13.82 36.05
CA GLY A 56 34.11 13.64 35.59
C GLY A 56 33.13 13.08 36.63
N TYR A 57 33.61 12.48 37.72
CA TYR A 57 32.77 11.91 38.78
C TYR A 57 31.92 12.96 39.50
N ALA A 58 32.39 14.21 39.58
CA ALA A 58 31.64 15.32 40.17
C ALA A 58 30.28 15.57 39.46
N LYS A 59 30.19 15.29 38.15
CA LYS A 59 28.96 15.43 37.37
C LYS A 59 27.94 14.35 37.72
N ILE A 60 28.41 13.12 37.96
CA ILE A 60 27.59 12.00 38.45
C ILE A 60 27.03 12.33 39.84
N GLN A 61 27.87 12.88 40.73
CA GLN A 61 27.45 13.34 42.06
C GLN A 61 26.37 14.41 41.99
N PHE A 62 26.54 15.42 41.12
CA PHE A 62 25.53 16.44 40.89
C PHE A 62 24.17 15.85 40.47
N CYS A 63 24.18 14.96 39.47
CA CYS A 63 22.95 14.34 39.00
C CYS A 63 22.30 13.45 40.06
N GLY A 64 23.10 12.67 40.80
CA GLY A 64 22.60 11.84 41.90
C GLY A 64 21.98 12.66 43.02
N ALA A 65 22.51 13.85 43.30
CA ALA A 65 21.92 14.79 44.26
C ALA A 65 20.61 15.39 43.75
N GLN A 66 20.54 15.74 42.46
CA GLN A 66 19.32 16.31 41.88
C GLN A 66 18.21 15.26 41.72
N ALA A 67 18.54 14.03 41.32
CA ALA A 67 17.61 12.92 41.27
C ALA A 67 17.00 12.62 42.65
N GLU A 68 17.82 12.59 43.70
CA GLU A 68 17.35 12.40 45.08
C GLU A 68 16.37 13.49 45.53
N ARG A 69 16.66 14.78 45.22
CA ARG A 69 15.72 15.89 45.52
C ARG A 69 14.36 15.71 44.85
N ASP A 70 14.35 15.08 43.69
CA ASP A 70 13.15 14.79 42.91
C ASP A 70 12.54 13.41 43.23
N GLY A 71 13.04 12.72 44.25
CA GLY A 71 12.53 11.41 44.69
C GLY A 71 12.89 10.24 43.77
N LEU A 72 13.89 10.42 42.89
CA LEU A 72 14.34 9.40 41.93
C LEU A 72 15.59 8.70 42.45
N ARG A 73 15.50 7.39 42.64
CA ARG A 73 16.62 6.53 43.10
C ARG A 73 17.57 6.11 41.98
N PHE A 74 17.06 6.07 40.74
CA PHE A 74 17.79 5.60 39.57
C PHE A 74 18.06 6.75 38.59
N PHE A 75 19.23 6.73 37.97
CA PHE A 75 19.55 7.64 36.87
C PHE A 75 20.42 6.96 35.81
N TRP A 76 20.50 7.54 34.63
CA TRP A 76 21.12 6.97 33.45
C TRP A 76 22.06 7.95 32.76
N GLN A 77 23.23 7.46 32.36
CA GLN A 77 24.24 8.21 31.62
C GLN A 77 24.91 7.31 30.57
N ASP A 78 24.93 7.77 29.33
CA ASP A 78 25.39 7.01 28.16
C ASP A 78 26.87 6.57 28.21
N THR A 79 27.74 7.32 28.90
CA THR A 79 29.18 7.01 28.98
C THR A 79 29.49 5.84 29.90
N CYS A 80 28.69 5.64 30.94
CA CYS A 80 28.99 4.67 31.99
C CYS A 80 27.92 3.60 32.23
N CYS A 81 26.72 3.75 31.67
CA CYS A 81 25.67 2.72 31.71
C CYS A 81 25.70 1.74 30.54
N ILE A 82 26.48 2.03 29.49
CA ILE A 82 26.63 1.22 28.28
C ILE A 82 28.06 0.70 28.18
N ASP A 83 28.23 -0.61 28.00
CA ASP A 83 29.51 -1.18 27.61
C ASP A 83 29.79 -0.91 26.13
N ARG A 84 30.56 0.13 25.84
CA ARG A 84 30.93 0.51 24.46
C ARG A 84 31.95 -0.45 23.83
N SER A 85 32.53 -1.39 24.60
CA SER A 85 33.43 -2.40 24.07
C SER A 85 32.70 -3.62 23.49
N ASP A 86 31.44 -3.83 23.89
CA ASP A 86 30.55 -4.81 23.29
C ASP A 86 29.79 -4.18 22.10
N ASN A 87 30.13 -4.61 20.89
CA ASN A 87 29.49 -4.11 19.67
C ASN A 87 27.98 -4.41 19.60
N ALA A 88 27.51 -5.52 20.18
CA ALA A 88 26.10 -5.88 20.19
C ALA A 88 25.32 -5.00 21.19
N GLU A 89 25.89 -4.78 22.38
CA GLU A 89 25.32 -3.85 23.36
C GLU A 89 25.29 -2.41 22.82
N LEU A 90 26.39 -1.96 22.20
CA LEU A 90 26.48 -0.63 21.59
C LEU A 90 25.44 -0.45 20.47
N GLN A 91 25.31 -1.41 19.55
CA GLN A 91 24.32 -1.34 18.48
C GLN A 91 22.89 -1.32 19.02
N HIS A 92 22.58 -2.17 20.01
CA HIS A 92 21.28 -2.19 20.66
C HIS A 92 20.99 -0.87 21.39
N ALA A 93 21.98 -0.33 22.11
CA ALA A 93 21.87 0.93 22.82
C ALA A 93 21.59 2.08 21.85
N LEU A 94 22.36 2.20 20.76
CA LEU A 94 22.17 3.28 19.76
C LEU A 94 20.79 3.23 19.10
N ASN A 95 20.27 2.04 18.79
CA ASN A 95 18.94 1.89 18.19
C ASN A 95 17.79 2.13 19.19
N SER A 96 18.00 1.92 20.50
CA SER A 96 16.97 2.07 21.52
C SER A 96 17.08 3.36 22.34
N MET A 97 18.17 4.12 22.22
CA MET A 97 18.52 5.24 23.10
C MET A 97 17.41 6.30 23.23
N PHE A 98 16.75 6.62 22.12
CA PHE A 98 15.67 7.61 22.11
C PHE A 98 14.46 7.19 22.94
N ASP A 99 14.13 5.90 22.99
CA ASP A 99 13.04 5.41 23.84
C ASP A 99 13.40 5.49 25.32
N TRP A 100 14.67 5.26 25.67
CA TRP A 100 15.16 5.50 27.02
C TRP A 100 15.05 6.98 27.37
N TYR A 101 15.46 7.87 26.48
CA TYR A 101 15.28 9.30 26.70
C TYR A 101 13.82 9.71 26.89
N ARG A 102 12.92 9.15 26.08
CA ARG A 102 11.48 9.44 26.15
C ARG A 102 10.82 8.93 27.44
N ARG A 103 11.25 7.77 27.96
CA ARG A 103 10.68 7.13 29.15
C ARG A 103 11.21 7.70 30.48
N ALA A 104 12.26 8.51 30.45
CA ALA A 104 12.80 9.09 31.68
C ALA A 104 11.84 10.12 32.29
N SER A 105 11.78 10.14 33.61
CA SER A 105 10.96 11.08 34.36
C SER A 105 11.48 12.52 34.23
N LYS A 106 12.82 12.69 34.19
CA LYS A 106 13.50 13.98 34.06
C LYS A 106 14.84 13.84 33.33
N CYS A 107 15.22 14.87 32.58
CA CYS A 107 16.56 15.01 32.03
C CYS A 107 17.24 16.26 32.59
N TYR A 108 18.37 16.08 33.26
CA TYR A 108 19.18 17.18 33.81
C TYR A 108 20.36 17.47 32.87
N ILE A 109 20.41 18.70 32.37
CA ILE A 109 21.48 19.18 31.52
C ILE A 109 22.44 20.02 32.36
N TYR A 110 23.66 19.52 32.54
CA TYR A 110 24.72 20.21 33.26
C TYR A 110 25.66 20.94 32.29
N LEU A 111 25.59 22.28 32.28
CA LEU A 111 26.35 23.15 31.39
C LEU A 111 27.65 23.61 32.06
N ALA A 112 28.71 22.83 31.91
CA ALA A 112 30.01 23.09 32.55
C ALA A 112 30.72 24.38 32.05
N ASP A 113 30.26 24.97 30.95
CA ASP A 113 30.77 26.19 30.34
C ASP A 113 29.91 27.43 30.56
N VAL A 114 28.81 27.32 31.32
CA VAL A 114 27.94 28.43 31.67
C VAL A 114 28.11 28.74 33.15
N SER A 115 28.68 29.90 33.47
CA SER A 115 28.83 30.39 34.85
C SER A 115 27.88 31.56 35.11
N THR A 116 27.33 31.59 36.31
CA THR A 116 26.46 32.67 36.80
C THR A 116 27.22 33.75 37.57
N HIS A 117 28.54 33.58 37.79
CA HIS A 117 29.35 34.45 38.65
C HIS A 117 30.08 35.60 37.94
N GLN A 118 30.05 35.70 36.60
CA GLN A 118 30.50 36.92 35.91
C GLN A 118 29.37 37.95 35.88
N GLN A 119 29.17 38.62 37.00
CA GLN A 119 28.36 39.84 37.09
C GLN A 119 29.28 41.05 37.15
N ASP A 120 29.28 41.85 36.08
CA ASP A 120 29.47 43.29 36.17
C ASP A 120 28.22 43.99 35.60
N ILE A 121 27.54 44.62 36.55
CA ILE A 121 26.49 45.65 36.61
C ILE A 121 25.86 46.17 35.29
N ASP A 122 24.52 46.31 35.35
CA ASP A 122 23.59 47.05 34.48
C ASP A 122 23.09 46.44 33.16
N SER A 123 22.10 45.55 33.27
CA SER A 123 20.81 45.63 32.51
C SER A 123 19.98 44.37 32.76
N SER A 124 18.69 44.53 33.05
CA SER A 124 17.72 43.48 33.39
C SER A 124 17.31 42.56 32.20
N ASP A 125 18.19 42.37 31.21
CA ASP A 125 17.89 41.68 29.95
C ASP A 125 19.02 40.72 29.49
N ARG A 126 19.98 40.37 30.35
CA ARG A 126 21.24 39.70 29.94
C ARG A 126 21.65 38.43 30.71
N GLU A 127 20.74 37.53 31.07
CA GLU A 127 21.13 36.22 31.64
C GLU A 127 21.50 35.13 30.59
N LEU A 128 21.36 35.41 29.28
CA LEU A 128 21.43 34.38 28.23
C LEU A 128 22.63 34.33 27.26
N PRO A 129 23.60 35.26 27.21
CA PRO A 129 24.71 35.15 26.25
C PRO A 129 25.55 33.87 26.41
N ALA A 130 25.90 33.50 27.65
CA ALA A 130 26.68 32.29 27.93
C ALA A 130 25.90 31.01 27.62
N PHE A 131 24.60 30.99 27.93
CA PHE A 131 23.70 29.87 27.59
C PHE A 131 23.64 29.64 26.06
N ARG A 132 23.48 30.72 25.28
CA ARG A 132 23.44 30.67 23.80
C ARG A 132 24.75 30.15 23.19
N GLN A 133 25.88 30.34 23.87
CA GLN A 133 27.21 29.94 23.41
C GLN A 133 27.66 28.58 23.96
N SER A 134 26.84 27.91 24.78
CA SER A 134 27.25 26.63 25.37
C SER A 134 27.54 25.59 24.29
N ARG A 135 28.67 24.90 24.45
CA ARG A 135 29.11 23.81 23.59
C ARG A 135 28.14 22.63 23.62
N TRP A 136 27.27 22.54 24.63
CA TRP A 136 26.25 21.49 24.74
C TRP A 136 25.33 21.43 23.52
N PHE A 137 24.91 22.59 23.00
CA PHE A 137 24.06 22.68 21.80
C PHE A 137 24.77 22.27 20.52
N THR A 138 26.10 22.21 20.53
CA THR A 138 26.92 21.85 19.37
C THR A 138 27.24 20.35 19.32
N ARG A 139 26.85 19.54 20.30
CA ARG A 139 27.12 18.09 20.32
C ARG A 139 26.00 17.31 19.62
N GLY A 140 26.33 16.27 18.84
CA GLY A 140 25.35 15.48 18.08
C GLY A 140 24.35 14.73 18.95
N TRP A 141 24.85 13.94 19.90
CA TRP A 141 24.04 13.07 20.76
C TRP A 141 23.07 13.81 21.70
N THR A 142 23.39 15.05 22.08
CA THR A 142 22.53 15.87 22.95
C THR A 142 21.23 16.31 22.27
N LEU A 143 21.10 16.09 20.95
CA LEU A 143 19.86 16.35 20.22
C LEU A 143 18.71 15.45 20.70
N GLN A 144 18.98 14.17 20.92
CA GLN A 144 17.97 13.22 21.39
C GLN A 144 17.61 13.49 22.85
N GLU A 145 18.59 13.87 23.67
CA GLU A 145 18.42 14.26 25.08
C GLU A 145 17.58 15.55 25.23
N LEU A 146 17.55 16.41 24.21
CA LEU A 146 16.70 17.60 24.18
C LEU A 146 15.27 17.30 23.74
N ILE A 147 15.11 16.52 22.67
CA ILE A 147 13.82 16.31 21.99
C ILE A 147 13.00 15.24 22.67
N ALA A 148 13.61 14.12 23.06
CA ALA A 148 12.87 12.93 23.49
C ALA A 148 12.24 13.04 24.89
N PRO A 149 12.92 13.54 25.94
CA PRO A 149 12.32 13.61 27.27
C PRO A 149 11.21 14.65 27.34
N THR A 150 10.16 14.36 28.11
CA THR A 150 9.05 15.30 28.35
C THR A 150 9.52 16.50 29.17
N MET A 151 10.34 16.26 30.19
CA MET A 151 10.90 17.27 31.09
C MET A 151 12.42 17.36 30.99
N VAL A 152 12.93 18.57 30.71
CA VAL A 152 14.36 18.85 30.55
C VAL A 152 14.69 20.14 31.31
N GLU A 153 15.66 20.08 32.23
CA GLU A 153 16.09 21.19 33.07
C GLU A 153 17.57 21.52 32.86
N PHE A 154 17.91 22.79 32.83
CA PHE A 154 19.27 23.29 32.56
C PHE A 154 19.90 23.85 33.84
N PHE A 155 21.15 23.48 34.09
CA PHE A 155 21.92 23.91 35.25
C PHE A 155 23.29 24.49 34.84
N SER A 156 23.72 25.53 35.55
CA SER A 156 25.05 26.14 35.38
C SER A 156 26.17 25.25 35.91
N LYS A 157 27.43 25.63 35.67
CA LYS A 157 28.61 24.98 36.24
C LYS A 157 28.57 24.92 37.77
N GLU A 158 27.93 25.88 38.42
CA GLU A 158 27.76 25.93 39.88
C GLU A 158 26.56 25.11 40.39
N GLY A 159 25.79 24.50 39.50
CA GLY A 159 24.61 23.72 39.85
C GLY A 159 23.36 24.56 40.10
N LEU A 160 23.33 25.83 39.66
CA LEU A 160 22.15 26.68 39.74
C LEU A 160 21.22 26.43 38.54
N ARG A 161 19.90 26.37 38.79
CA ARG A 161 18.88 26.15 37.76
C ARG A 161 18.75 27.40 36.88
N LEU A 162 19.00 27.24 35.58
CA LEU A 162 18.89 28.30 34.56
C LEU A 162 17.48 28.38 33.96
N GLY A 163 16.74 27.27 33.98
CA GLY A 163 15.40 27.15 33.42
C GLY A 163 15.12 25.73 32.94
N ASP A 164 13.97 25.55 32.30
CA ASP A 164 13.54 24.31 31.66
C ASP A 164 13.21 24.50 30.18
N LYS A 165 13.04 23.40 29.45
CA LYS A 165 12.73 23.40 28.01
C LYS A 165 11.52 24.25 27.65
N LYS A 166 10.52 24.39 28.54
CA LYS A 166 9.31 25.18 28.29
C LYS A 166 9.58 26.68 28.47
N SER A 167 10.22 27.05 29.57
CA SER A 167 10.61 28.45 29.87
C SER A 167 11.62 29.01 28.86
N LEU A 168 12.50 28.17 28.30
CA LEU A 168 13.55 28.55 27.36
C LEU A 168 13.25 28.18 25.89
N GLU A 169 12.01 27.83 25.53
CA GLU A 169 11.68 27.25 24.21
C GLU A 169 12.08 28.13 23.02
N ARG A 170 11.93 29.46 23.14
CA ARG A 170 12.29 30.41 22.07
C ARG A 170 13.81 30.50 21.90
N GLU A 171 14.55 30.47 23.00
CA GLU A 171 16.01 30.53 22.98
C GLU A 171 16.58 29.24 22.39
N ILE A 172 16.05 28.09 22.81
CA ILE A 172 16.43 26.79 22.24
C ILE A 172 16.11 26.74 20.74
N HIS A 173 14.94 27.23 20.31
CA HIS A 173 14.61 27.34 18.89
C HIS A 173 15.61 28.20 18.12
N ASN A 174 15.96 29.37 18.63
CA ASN A 174 16.91 30.28 18.00
C ASN A 174 18.32 29.67 17.88
N ILE A 175 18.78 28.94 18.90
CA ILE A 175 20.10 28.30 18.92
C ILE A 175 20.13 27.11 17.94
N THR A 176 19.14 26.23 18.02
CA THR A 176 19.17 24.91 17.37
C THR A 176 18.49 24.87 15.99
N GLY A 177 17.59 25.80 15.70
CA GLY A 177 16.71 25.76 14.52
C GLY A 177 15.56 24.76 14.62
N ILE A 178 15.42 24.04 15.74
CA ILE A 178 14.35 23.05 15.95
C ILE A 178 13.02 23.79 16.12
N PRO A 179 11.98 23.53 15.31
CA PRO A 179 10.71 24.24 15.40
C PRO A 179 10.05 24.12 16.78
N LEU A 180 9.36 25.18 17.23
CA LEU A 180 8.65 25.19 18.52
C LEU A 180 7.67 24.02 18.65
N ARG A 181 7.03 23.60 17.54
CA ARG A 181 6.18 22.39 17.51
C ARG A 181 6.94 21.14 17.98
N ALA A 182 8.16 20.91 17.51
CA ALA A 182 8.95 19.75 17.92
C ALA A 182 9.36 19.83 19.40
N LEU A 183 9.76 21.01 19.89
CA LEU A 183 10.14 21.20 21.31
C LEU A 183 8.98 20.99 22.28
N ARG A 184 7.75 21.25 21.83
CA ARG A 184 6.50 21.03 22.57
C ARG A 184 5.98 19.59 22.50
N GLY A 185 6.71 18.68 21.86
CA GLY A 185 6.38 17.26 21.79
C GLY A 185 5.42 16.87 20.66
N PHE A 186 5.25 17.70 19.62
CA PHE A 186 4.49 17.27 18.43
C PHE A 186 5.17 16.06 17.76
N PRO A 187 4.39 15.16 17.13
CA PRO A 187 4.93 13.95 16.50
C PRO A 187 6.03 14.26 15.48
N LEU A 188 7.17 13.57 15.59
CA LEU A 188 8.31 13.78 14.71
C LEU A 188 8.05 13.38 13.26
N SER A 189 6.99 12.60 13.00
CA SER A 189 6.52 12.25 11.65
C SER A 189 5.88 13.42 10.90
N ASP A 190 5.54 14.53 11.58
CA ASP A 190 4.99 15.75 10.96
C ASP A 190 6.08 16.63 10.31
N PHE A 191 7.34 16.18 10.36
CA PHE A 191 8.50 16.86 9.80
C PHE A 191 9.10 16.03 8.68
N SER A 192 9.44 16.70 7.58
CA SER A 192 10.11 16.09 6.43
C SER A 192 11.47 15.51 6.78
N PHE A 193 12.00 14.69 5.88
CA PHE A 193 13.35 14.15 6.05
C PHE A 193 14.39 15.26 6.18
N ASP A 194 14.31 16.26 5.30
CA ASP A 194 15.26 17.37 5.26
C ASP A 194 15.16 18.26 6.50
N GLU A 195 13.94 18.54 7.00
CA GLU A 195 13.76 19.28 8.26
C GLU A 195 14.44 18.58 9.44
N ARG A 196 14.21 17.26 9.61
CA ARG A 196 14.80 16.49 10.72
C ARG A 196 16.32 16.35 10.58
N LYS A 197 16.80 16.17 9.35
CA LYS A 197 18.24 16.12 9.06
C LYS A 197 18.92 17.45 9.38
N ALA A 198 18.28 18.59 9.07
CA ALA A 198 18.80 19.92 9.34
C ALA A 198 19.10 20.16 10.83
N TRP A 199 18.35 19.53 11.74
CA TRP A 199 18.55 19.67 13.19
C TRP A 199 19.91 19.15 13.70
N ALA A 200 20.58 18.29 12.91
CA ALA A 200 21.92 17.79 13.20
C ALA A 200 23.04 18.56 12.48
N GLU A 201 22.74 19.48 11.56
CA GLU A 201 23.77 20.13 10.73
C GLU A 201 24.75 20.98 11.54
N LYS A 202 24.23 21.75 12.50
CA LYS A 202 25.04 22.60 13.40
C LYS A 202 25.72 21.81 14.54
N ARG A 203 25.62 20.48 14.53
CA ARG A 203 26.12 19.61 15.59
C ARG A 203 27.34 18.81 15.13
N ASN A 204 28.21 18.51 16.09
CA ASN A 204 29.50 17.84 15.95
C ASN A 204 29.52 16.54 16.76
N THR A 205 30.20 15.54 16.21
CA THR A 205 30.32 14.19 16.79
C THR A 205 31.78 13.74 16.71
N THR A 206 32.19 12.79 17.56
CA THR A 206 33.56 12.27 17.58
C THR A 206 33.87 11.49 16.30
N ARG A 207 32.94 10.63 15.89
CA ARG A 207 32.98 9.92 14.62
C ARG A 207 32.06 10.60 13.63
N GLU A 208 32.41 10.60 12.36
CA GLU A 208 31.65 11.33 11.36
C GLU A 208 30.29 10.66 11.05
N GLU A 209 30.19 9.34 11.18
CA GLU A 209 28.97 8.54 10.99
C GLU A 209 27.94 8.77 12.10
N ASP A 210 28.40 9.11 13.30
CA ASP A 210 27.53 9.41 14.46
C ASP A 210 26.57 10.56 14.17
N LYS A 211 26.88 11.45 13.21
CA LYS A 211 25.93 12.50 12.79
C LYS A 211 24.65 11.90 12.20
N ALA A 212 24.73 10.76 11.53
CA ALA A 212 23.56 10.02 11.04
C ALA A 212 22.99 9.14 12.15
N TYR A 213 23.82 8.47 12.95
CA TYR A 213 23.36 7.53 13.98
C TYR A 213 22.64 8.24 15.15
N SER A 214 23.02 9.48 15.47
CA SER A 214 22.31 10.29 16.46
C SER A 214 20.89 10.68 16.03
N LEU A 215 20.50 10.39 14.79
CA LEU A 215 19.17 10.66 14.25
C LEU A 215 18.28 9.41 14.21
N PHE A 216 18.76 8.22 14.56
CA PHE A 216 17.98 6.98 14.47
C PHE A 216 16.64 7.07 15.19
N GLY A 217 16.64 7.57 16.43
CA GLY A 217 15.41 7.77 17.19
C GLY A 217 14.51 8.89 16.70
N ILE A 218 15.07 9.91 16.05
CA ILE A 218 14.32 11.04 15.48
C ILE A 218 13.60 10.62 14.19
N PHE A 219 14.18 9.66 13.47
CA PHE A 219 13.56 9.00 12.32
C PHE A 219 12.76 7.75 12.70
N ASP A 220 12.86 7.28 13.94
CA ASP A 220 12.34 6.00 14.44
C ASP A 220 12.75 4.81 13.56
N VAL A 221 14.00 4.79 13.10
CA VAL A 221 14.55 3.71 12.26
C VAL A 221 15.47 2.79 13.06
N HIS A 222 15.47 1.51 12.69
CA HIS A 222 16.42 0.52 13.20
C HIS A 222 17.35 0.06 12.08
N MET A 223 18.65 0.31 12.22
CA MET A 223 19.64 -0.09 11.21
C MET A 223 20.99 -0.45 11.84
N PRO A 224 21.79 -1.34 11.19
CA PRO A 224 23.09 -1.71 11.73
C PRO A 224 24.07 -0.53 11.69
N VAL A 225 24.88 -0.43 12.74
CA VAL A 225 25.90 0.61 12.91
C VAL A 225 27.19 0.12 12.25
N LEU A 226 27.70 0.82 11.23
CA LEU A 226 28.87 0.43 10.44
C LEU A 226 29.95 1.52 10.47
N TYR A 227 30.77 1.52 11.52
CA TYR A 227 31.89 2.46 11.61
C TYR A 227 32.95 2.19 10.52
N GLY A 228 33.42 3.25 9.85
CA GLY A 228 34.34 3.18 8.72
C GLY A 228 33.66 3.32 7.35
N GLU A 229 32.34 3.44 7.29
CA GLU A 229 31.61 3.69 6.03
C GLU A 229 31.67 5.16 5.58
N GLY A 230 31.96 6.07 6.52
CA GLY A 230 31.98 7.50 6.28
C GLY A 230 30.59 8.16 6.33
N LYS A 231 30.58 9.45 6.67
CA LYS A 231 29.35 10.23 6.95
C LYS A 231 28.31 10.15 5.83
N GLU A 232 28.75 10.30 4.59
CA GLU A 232 27.87 10.37 3.41
C GLU A 232 27.13 9.06 3.17
N LYS A 233 27.81 7.92 3.33
CA LYS A 233 27.19 6.59 3.20
C LYS A 233 26.24 6.31 4.34
N ALA A 234 26.59 6.68 5.57
CA ALA A 234 25.70 6.55 6.73
C ALA A 234 24.40 7.34 6.55
N PHE A 235 24.49 8.60 6.08
CA PHE A 235 23.30 9.41 5.75
C PHE A 235 22.51 8.85 4.57
N LYS A 236 23.19 8.33 3.54
CA LYS A 236 22.52 7.69 2.40
C LYS A 236 21.74 6.47 2.85
N ARG A 237 22.30 5.61 3.71
CA ARG A 237 21.59 4.44 4.27
C ARG A 237 20.41 4.85 5.14
N LEU A 238 20.56 5.88 5.97
CA LEU A 238 19.46 6.44 6.75
C LEU A 238 18.34 6.95 5.82
N GLN A 239 18.71 7.64 4.74
CA GLN A 239 17.78 8.13 3.73
C GLN A 239 17.10 6.97 2.99
N ASP A 240 17.87 6.00 2.49
CA ASP A 240 17.36 4.83 1.77
C ASP A 240 16.39 4.04 2.65
N LYS A 241 16.74 3.84 3.93
CA LYS A 241 15.86 3.17 4.91
C LYS A 241 14.56 3.94 5.13
N PHE A 242 14.65 5.26 5.34
CA PHE A 242 13.48 6.12 5.47
C PHE A 242 12.57 6.08 4.22
N HIS A 243 13.16 6.07 3.02
CA HIS A 243 12.40 6.02 1.76
C HIS A 243 11.84 4.63 1.48
N GLU A 244 12.52 3.56 1.86
CA GLU A 244 12.02 2.18 1.78
C GLU A 244 10.76 2.02 2.65
N ASP A 245 10.83 2.47 3.90
CA ASP A 245 9.73 2.47 4.86
C ASP A 245 8.54 3.31 4.35
N TYR A 246 8.81 4.48 3.74
CA TYR A 246 7.77 5.32 3.13
C TYR A 246 7.20 4.72 1.82
N ARG A 247 8.02 4.04 1.01
CA ARG A 247 7.53 3.32 -0.18
C ARG A 247 6.68 2.12 0.21
N ALA A 248 7.00 1.42 1.31
CA ALA A 248 6.15 0.38 1.87
C ALA A 248 4.78 0.97 2.29
N LEU A 249 4.78 2.14 2.94
CA LEU A 249 3.54 2.88 3.24
C LEU A 249 2.77 3.31 2.00
N ALA A 250 3.44 3.84 0.97
CA ALA A 250 2.81 4.27 -0.26
C ALA A 250 2.19 3.10 -1.05
N LYS A 251 2.80 1.90 -0.97
CA LYS A 251 2.31 0.70 -1.65
C LYS A 251 1.02 0.13 -1.05
N LEU A 252 0.67 0.43 0.22
CA LEU A 252 -0.62 0.04 0.81
C LEU A 252 -1.80 0.42 -0.10
N TRP A 253 -1.64 1.48 -0.91
CA TRP A 253 -2.66 1.97 -1.84
C TRP A 253 -2.14 1.96 -3.29
N SER A 254 -2.65 1.06 -4.12
CA SER A 254 -2.29 0.96 -5.55
C SER A 254 -3.05 1.91 -6.48
N THR A 255 -4.09 2.58 -5.96
CA THR A 255 -4.82 3.66 -6.63
C THR A 255 -5.34 4.60 -5.53
N GLU A 256 -5.25 5.93 -5.73
CA GLU A 256 -5.75 6.94 -4.78
C GLU A 256 -7.16 6.58 -4.24
N PRO A 257 -7.41 6.70 -2.91
CA PRO A 257 -7.43 8.05 -2.35
C PRO A 257 -6.99 8.25 -0.89
N ARG A 258 -6.33 9.41 -0.72
CA ARG A 258 -6.38 10.37 0.41
C ARG A 258 -6.18 9.82 1.81
N ASP A 259 -4.92 9.90 2.25
CA ASP A 259 -4.47 9.93 3.64
C ASP A 259 -5.60 10.41 4.55
N PRO A 260 -6.02 9.64 5.58
CA PRO A 260 -7.19 10.01 6.37
C PRO A 260 -7.10 11.42 6.99
N ARG A 261 -5.90 11.97 7.15
CA ARG A 261 -5.66 13.36 7.59
C ARG A 261 -6.12 14.39 6.55
N VAL A 262 -5.91 14.11 5.26
CA VAL A 262 -6.43 14.93 4.15
C VAL A 262 -7.94 14.85 4.12
N GLU A 263 -8.48 13.66 4.36
CA GLU A 263 -9.93 13.44 4.38
C GLU A 263 -10.61 14.19 5.54
N LYS A 264 -10.04 14.16 6.75
CA LYS A 264 -10.49 14.97 7.89
C LYS A 264 -10.57 16.46 7.53
N LYS A 265 -9.47 17.04 7.02
CA LYS A 265 -9.42 18.46 6.61
C LYS A 265 -10.48 18.79 5.57
N ARG A 266 -10.70 17.89 4.60
CA ARG A 266 -11.72 18.05 3.57
C ARG A 266 -13.13 18.06 4.17
N ILE A 267 -13.42 17.14 5.09
CA ILE A 267 -14.72 17.05 5.78
C ILE A 267 -15.00 18.33 6.57
N GLU A 268 -14.01 18.83 7.32
CA GLU A 268 -14.13 20.07 8.09
C GLU A 268 -14.45 21.26 7.19
N LEU A 269 -13.70 21.43 6.09
CA LEU A 269 -13.96 22.50 5.12
C LEU A 269 -15.34 22.37 4.49
N ALA A 270 -15.74 21.16 4.07
CA ALA A 270 -17.03 20.91 3.44
C ALA A 270 -18.22 21.13 4.38
N LYS A 271 -18.03 20.94 5.69
CA LYS A 271 -19.07 21.18 6.72
C LYS A 271 -19.00 22.59 7.34
N GLY A 272 -18.15 23.46 6.78
CA GLY A 272 -18.09 24.88 7.11
C GLY A 272 -17.27 25.20 8.36
N GLY A 273 -16.25 24.40 8.64
CA GLY A 273 -15.31 24.54 9.76
C GLY A 273 -15.72 23.76 11.01
N LEU A 274 -14.74 23.49 11.88
CA LEU A 274 -14.95 22.89 13.19
C LEU A 274 -15.12 24.00 14.24
N LEU A 275 -16.28 24.04 14.90
CA LEU A 275 -16.58 25.01 15.95
C LEU A 275 -16.35 24.37 17.33
N VAL A 276 -15.45 24.94 18.13
CA VAL A 276 -15.07 24.41 19.45
C VAL A 276 -16.26 24.23 20.37
N ASP A 277 -17.15 25.23 20.43
CA ASP A 277 -18.32 25.21 21.30
C ASP A 277 -19.37 24.16 20.90
N ALA A 278 -19.30 23.63 19.66
CA ALA A 278 -20.23 22.61 19.19
C ALA A 278 -19.89 21.18 19.70
N TYR A 279 -18.67 20.93 20.17
CA TYR A 279 -18.25 19.60 20.64
C TYR A 279 -17.71 19.56 22.08
N ARG A 280 -17.41 20.72 22.69
CA ARG A 280 -16.80 20.82 24.02
C ARG A 280 -17.55 20.08 25.12
N TRP A 281 -18.88 20.09 25.06
CA TRP A 281 -19.75 19.44 26.04
C TRP A 281 -19.46 17.94 26.21
N VAL A 282 -18.89 17.27 25.19
CA VAL A 282 -18.55 15.85 25.28
C VAL A 282 -17.48 15.57 26.33
N PHE A 283 -16.54 16.49 26.55
CA PHE A 283 -15.47 16.27 27.54
C PHE A 283 -15.95 16.37 28.98
N GLU A 284 -17.11 16.98 29.20
CA GLU A 284 -17.79 17.07 30.50
C GLU A 284 -18.83 15.95 30.66
N ASN A 285 -19.05 15.15 29.62
CA ASN A 285 -20.02 14.07 29.64
C ASN A 285 -19.52 12.86 30.48
N PRO A 286 -20.33 12.34 31.42
CA PRO A 286 -19.93 11.23 32.28
C PRO A 286 -19.52 9.94 31.55
N ASP A 287 -20.15 9.64 30.41
CA ASP A 287 -19.85 8.42 29.64
C ASP A 287 -18.50 8.54 28.91
N PHE A 288 -18.17 9.74 28.40
CA PHE A 288 -16.87 10.03 27.82
C PHE A 288 -15.77 9.99 28.88
N ASP A 289 -15.99 10.59 30.05
CA ASP A 289 -15.02 10.57 31.15
C ASP A 289 -14.78 9.15 31.67
N ARG A 290 -15.84 8.35 31.80
CA ARG A 290 -15.75 6.93 32.16
C ARG A 290 -14.89 6.16 31.16
N TRP A 291 -15.16 6.31 29.86
CA TRP A 291 -14.37 5.67 28.81
C TRP A 291 -12.91 6.12 28.86
N ARG A 292 -12.66 7.41 29.05
CA ARG A 292 -11.31 7.96 29.06
C ARG A 292 -10.48 7.45 30.23
N ARG A 293 -11.05 7.42 31.45
CA ARG A 293 -10.33 7.10 32.69
C ARG A 293 -10.32 5.61 33.06
N SER A 294 -11.36 4.86 32.71
CA SER A 294 -11.44 3.45 33.08
C SER A 294 -10.52 2.58 32.19
N PRO A 295 -9.70 1.68 32.76
CA PRO A 295 -8.96 0.66 31.99
C PRO A 295 -9.88 -0.44 31.42
N GLU A 296 -11.06 -0.64 32.02
CA GLU A 296 -12.03 -1.65 31.62
C GLU A 296 -12.93 -1.18 30.46
N SER A 297 -13.16 0.13 30.34
CA SER A 297 -13.92 0.70 29.22
C SER A 297 -13.00 0.98 28.04
N ARG A 298 -13.02 0.06 27.06
CA ARG A 298 -12.14 0.09 25.88
C ARG A 298 -12.82 0.54 24.60
N LEU A 299 -14.15 0.59 24.58
CA LEU A 299 -14.93 1.01 23.43
C LEU A 299 -15.93 2.11 23.82
N LEU A 300 -15.87 3.24 23.12
CA LEU A 300 -16.88 4.29 23.16
C LEU A 300 -17.69 4.28 21.85
N TRP A 301 -18.99 4.06 21.96
CA TRP A 301 -19.92 4.16 20.83
C TRP A 301 -20.70 5.46 20.89
N ILE A 302 -20.45 6.35 19.94
CA ILE A 302 -21.19 7.60 19.73
C ILE A 302 -22.29 7.33 18.70
N LYS A 303 -23.54 7.30 19.16
CA LYS A 303 -24.68 7.04 18.27
C LYS A 303 -25.61 8.24 18.16
N GLY A 304 -26.19 8.39 16.99
CA GLY A 304 -27.20 9.41 16.78
C GLY A 304 -27.85 9.39 15.40
N ASP A 305 -28.96 10.06 15.25
CA ASP A 305 -29.68 10.21 13.99
C ASP A 305 -28.88 11.01 12.92
N PRO A 306 -29.25 10.90 11.63
CA PRO A 306 -28.61 11.66 10.56
C PRO A 306 -28.66 13.17 10.82
N GLY A 307 -27.57 13.88 10.53
CA GLY A 307 -27.52 15.34 10.66
C GLY A 307 -27.32 15.89 12.08
N LYS A 308 -27.23 15.06 13.13
CA LYS A 308 -26.95 15.46 14.53
C LYS A 308 -25.50 15.84 14.83
N GLY A 309 -24.59 15.85 13.83
CA GLY A 309 -23.22 16.36 14.00
C GLY A 309 -22.13 15.35 14.41
N LYS A 310 -22.43 14.04 14.45
CA LYS A 310 -21.47 12.96 14.83
C LYS A 310 -20.06 13.12 14.26
N THR A 311 -19.92 13.25 12.94
CA THR A 311 -18.60 13.42 12.30
C THR A 311 -17.83 14.63 12.80
N MET A 312 -18.50 15.77 13.00
CA MET A 312 -17.84 16.99 13.49
C MET A 312 -17.45 16.84 14.96
N LEU A 313 -18.28 16.15 15.75
CA LEU A 313 -17.97 15.78 17.12
C LEU A 313 -16.70 14.91 17.19
N LEU A 314 -16.59 13.90 16.32
CA LEU A 314 -15.39 13.06 16.22
C LEU A 314 -14.16 13.85 15.76
N CYS A 315 -14.30 14.79 14.81
CA CYS A 315 -13.19 15.68 14.44
C CYS A 315 -12.67 16.48 15.65
N GLY A 316 -13.57 16.99 16.49
CA GLY A 316 -13.22 17.68 17.73
C GLY A 316 -12.56 16.78 18.78
N ILE A 317 -13.04 15.54 18.92
CA ILE A 317 -12.38 14.53 19.79
C ILE A 317 -10.97 14.22 19.28
N ILE A 318 -10.80 14.02 17.96
CA ILE A 318 -9.50 13.77 17.33
C ILE A 318 -8.53 14.94 17.60
N ASP A 319 -8.99 16.19 17.44
CA ASP A 319 -8.16 17.37 17.72
C ASP A 319 -7.71 17.45 19.19
N GLU A 320 -8.57 17.09 20.15
CA GLU A 320 -8.19 17.06 21.56
C GLU A 320 -7.27 15.87 21.90
N LEU A 321 -7.49 14.71 21.29
CA LEU A 321 -6.60 13.54 21.46
C LEU A 321 -5.23 13.75 20.81
N GLU A 322 -5.16 14.58 19.77
CA GLU A 322 -3.91 14.95 19.10
C GLU A 322 -3.13 16.03 19.87
N ARG A 323 -3.74 16.71 20.85
CA ARG A 323 -3.05 17.75 21.64
C ARG A 323 -1.99 17.17 22.57
N PRO A 324 -0.76 17.71 22.57
CA PRO A 324 0.35 17.20 23.38
C PRO A 324 0.18 17.38 24.90
N VAL A 325 -0.77 18.22 25.36
CA VAL A 325 -1.08 18.37 26.79
C VAL A 325 -1.87 17.17 27.34
N ILE A 326 -2.51 16.41 26.45
CA ILE A 326 -3.32 15.22 26.77
C ILE A 326 -2.64 13.94 26.30
N ALA A 327 -1.86 13.98 25.22
CA ALA A 327 -1.19 12.83 24.64
C ALA A 327 0.14 12.52 25.35
N ASP A 328 0.14 11.47 26.18
CA ASP A 328 1.31 10.90 26.86
C ASP A 328 2.27 10.16 25.88
N GLY A 329 2.41 10.68 24.66
CA GLY A 329 3.16 10.08 23.57
C GLY A 329 2.45 8.96 22.81
N GLY A 330 1.15 8.73 23.06
CA GLY A 330 0.33 7.68 22.42
C GLY A 330 0.14 7.81 20.90
N ASN A 331 -0.31 6.72 20.27
CA ASN A 331 -0.68 6.67 18.85
C ASN A 331 -2.15 7.03 18.65
N LEU A 332 -2.45 7.75 17.57
CA LEU A 332 -3.82 8.04 17.15
C LEU A 332 -3.97 7.69 15.67
N ALA A 333 -4.88 6.76 15.39
CA ALA A 333 -5.25 6.37 14.04
C ALA A 333 -6.77 6.50 13.87
N TYR A 334 -7.19 7.05 12.73
CA TYR A 334 -8.59 7.30 12.47
C TYR A 334 -8.98 7.09 11.01
N PHE A 335 -10.26 6.80 10.78
CA PHE A 335 -10.82 6.60 9.46
C PHE A 335 -12.25 7.15 9.38
N PHE A 336 -12.60 7.73 8.23
CA PHE A 336 -13.93 8.28 7.97
C PHE A 336 -14.60 7.46 6.87
N CYS A 337 -15.57 6.65 7.22
CA CYS A 337 -16.38 5.92 6.25
C CYS A 337 -17.29 6.90 5.49
N GLN A 338 -17.44 6.70 4.18
CA GLN A 338 -18.41 7.45 3.37
C GLN A 338 -19.13 6.51 2.42
N ALA A 339 -20.42 6.28 2.64
CA ALA A 339 -21.21 5.30 1.88
C ALA A 339 -21.22 5.64 0.39
N THR A 340 -21.18 6.94 0.10
CA THR A 340 -21.16 7.49 -1.26
C THR A 340 -19.79 7.41 -1.94
N ASP A 341 -18.73 6.91 -1.31
CA ASP A 341 -17.40 6.77 -1.92
C ASP A 341 -16.89 5.33 -1.80
N PRO A 342 -16.85 4.55 -2.92
CA PRO A 342 -16.49 3.13 -2.90
C PRO A 342 -15.06 2.85 -2.41
N ARG A 343 -14.21 3.89 -2.37
CA ARG A 343 -12.82 3.76 -1.98
C ARG A 343 -12.65 3.73 -0.46
N ILE A 344 -13.62 4.26 0.27
CA ILE A 344 -13.61 4.41 1.74
C ILE A 344 -14.90 3.89 2.39
N ASN A 345 -15.61 2.97 1.72
CA ASN A 345 -16.83 2.35 2.23
C ASN A 345 -16.71 0.83 2.42
N SER A 346 -15.49 0.30 2.50
CA SER A 346 -15.24 -1.13 2.74
C SER A 346 -14.44 -1.37 4.01
N ALA A 347 -14.67 -2.51 4.64
CA ALA A 347 -13.94 -2.94 5.83
C ALA A 347 -12.42 -3.00 5.58
N THR A 348 -12.02 -3.47 4.39
CA THR A 348 -10.61 -3.51 3.96
C THR A 348 -10.00 -2.12 3.84
N ALA A 349 -10.75 -1.12 3.35
CA ALA A 349 -10.27 0.27 3.27
C ALA A 349 -10.05 0.87 4.68
N VAL A 350 -10.96 0.60 5.62
CA VAL A 350 -10.81 1.01 7.03
C VAL A 350 -9.51 0.46 7.60
N LEU A 351 -9.26 -0.85 7.43
CA LEU A 351 -8.02 -1.48 7.90
C LEU A 351 -6.76 -0.87 7.29
N ARG A 352 -6.75 -0.67 5.96
CA ARG A 352 -5.60 -0.05 5.27
C ARG A 352 -5.32 1.35 5.83
N GLY A 353 -6.36 2.15 6.06
CA GLY A 353 -6.22 3.50 6.61
C GLY A 353 -5.73 3.52 8.07
N LEU A 354 -6.25 2.64 8.92
CA LEU A 354 -5.79 2.51 10.31
C LEU A 354 -4.34 2.04 10.39
N ILE A 355 -3.98 0.98 9.67
CA ILE A 355 -2.61 0.45 9.59
C ILE A 355 -1.65 1.53 9.08
N PHE A 356 -2.04 2.26 8.04
CA PHE A 356 -1.23 3.35 7.49
C PHE A 356 -0.93 4.43 8.54
N LEU A 357 -1.93 4.91 9.27
CA LEU A 357 -1.72 5.93 10.29
C LEU A 357 -0.92 5.41 11.48
N LEU A 358 -1.17 4.18 11.94
CA LEU A 358 -0.39 3.57 13.01
C LEU A 358 1.08 3.45 12.62
N ALA A 359 1.35 2.89 11.45
CA ALA A 359 2.70 2.74 10.95
C ALA A 359 3.38 4.09 10.65
N GLN A 360 2.62 5.13 10.30
CA GLN A 360 3.17 6.49 10.17
C GLN A 360 3.49 7.14 11.52
N ARG A 361 2.68 6.88 12.56
CA ARG A 361 2.89 7.41 13.92
C ARG A 361 4.00 6.68 14.67
N GLN A 362 4.16 5.38 14.40
CA GLN A 362 5.21 4.53 14.95
C GLN A 362 5.84 3.69 13.84
N PRO A 363 6.81 4.24 13.07
CA PRO A 363 7.50 3.57 11.96
C PRO A 363 8.03 2.18 12.28
N ARG A 364 8.41 1.90 13.53
CA ARG A 364 8.81 0.53 13.94
C ARG A 364 7.78 -0.54 13.67
N LEU A 365 6.48 -0.22 13.68
CA LEU A 365 5.42 -1.17 13.38
C LEU A 365 5.47 -1.66 11.92
N LEU A 366 6.20 -0.97 11.03
CA LEU A 366 6.37 -1.40 9.64
C LEU A 366 7.01 -2.78 9.50
N SER A 367 7.75 -3.26 10.50
CA SER A 367 8.30 -4.62 10.47
C SER A 367 7.22 -5.71 10.40
N HIS A 368 5.99 -5.40 10.80
CA HIS A 368 4.85 -6.32 10.76
C HIS A 368 4.14 -6.31 9.39
N LEU A 369 4.51 -5.41 8.47
CA LEU A 369 3.92 -5.40 7.13
C LEU A 369 4.49 -6.55 6.28
N PRO A 370 3.68 -7.51 5.80
CA PRO A 370 4.13 -8.56 4.91
C PRO A 370 4.53 -8.02 3.53
N GLU A 371 5.58 -8.58 2.92
CA GLU A 371 6.08 -8.18 1.59
C GLU A 371 5.03 -8.29 0.48
N ASN A 372 4.03 -9.18 0.65
CA ASN A 372 3.01 -9.54 -0.35
C ASN A 372 1.64 -8.89 -0.16
N LEU A 373 1.52 -7.83 0.67
CA LEU A 373 0.23 -7.18 0.98
C LEU A 373 -0.57 -6.71 -0.25
N TYR A 374 0.11 -6.58 -1.40
CA TYR A 374 -0.35 -5.86 -2.59
C TYR A 374 -0.85 -6.76 -3.74
N ALA A 375 -0.74 -8.09 -3.60
CA ALA A 375 -0.97 -9.04 -4.70
C ALA A 375 -2.23 -9.91 -4.56
N SER A 376 -3.12 -9.62 -3.60
CA SER A 376 -4.23 -10.51 -3.30
C SER A 376 -5.60 -9.95 -3.73
N ASP A 377 -6.44 -10.82 -4.28
CA ASP A 377 -7.89 -10.64 -4.36
C ASP A 377 -8.43 -10.09 -3.02
N ASP A 378 -9.43 -9.20 -3.06
CA ASP A 378 -10.05 -8.62 -1.86
C ASP A 378 -10.49 -9.67 -0.82
N ALA A 379 -10.75 -10.92 -1.24
CA ALA A 379 -11.06 -12.04 -0.37
C ALA A 379 -9.93 -12.43 0.60
N MET A 380 -8.66 -12.35 0.19
CA MET A 380 -7.50 -12.66 1.04
C MET A 380 -6.89 -11.39 1.67
N ALA A 381 -7.17 -10.23 1.09
CA ALA A 381 -6.73 -8.94 1.62
C ALA A 381 -7.23 -8.71 3.05
N TRP A 382 -8.51 -9.03 3.33
CA TRP A 382 -9.08 -8.90 4.68
C TRP A 382 -8.28 -9.70 5.72
N VAL A 383 -8.04 -10.99 5.47
CA VAL A 383 -7.34 -11.89 6.41
C VAL A 383 -5.92 -11.40 6.67
N THR A 384 -5.22 -10.98 5.62
CA THR A 384 -3.84 -10.48 5.73
C THR A 384 -3.80 -9.19 6.54
N LEU A 385 -4.64 -8.22 6.21
CA LEU A 385 -4.70 -6.93 6.89
C LEU A 385 -5.17 -7.05 8.34
N SER A 386 -6.16 -7.90 8.63
CA SER A 386 -6.61 -8.12 10.00
C SER A 386 -5.51 -8.72 10.85
N LYS A 387 -4.77 -9.70 10.30
CA LYS A 387 -3.63 -10.33 10.98
C LYS A 387 -2.52 -9.31 11.25
N THR A 388 -2.14 -8.53 10.25
CA THR A 388 -1.13 -7.47 10.38
C THR A 388 -1.52 -6.42 11.41
N LEU A 389 -2.79 -6.00 11.45
CA LEU A 389 -3.25 -5.06 12.47
C LEU A 389 -3.12 -5.68 13.88
N PHE A 390 -3.51 -6.93 14.09
CA PHE A 390 -3.33 -7.58 15.39
C PHE A 390 -1.86 -7.70 15.78
N GLU A 391 -0.98 -8.10 14.86
CA GLU A 391 0.47 -8.16 15.12
C GLU A 391 1.04 -6.79 15.52
N MET A 392 0.57 -5.70 14.89
CA MET A 392 0.92 -4.34 15.30
C MET A 392 0.36 -3.98 16.70
N LEU A 393 -0.88 -4.36 17.00
CA LEU A 393 -1.53 -4.05 18.27
C LEU A 393 -1.02 -4.90 19.46
N GLU A 394 -0.39 -6.04 19.18
CA GLU A 394 0.27 -6.92 20.16
C GLU A 394 1.77 -6.60 20.33
N ASP A 395 2.31 -5.63 19.58
CA ASP A 395 3.71 -5.24 19.69
C ASP A 395 4.02 -4.76 21.12
N ARG A 396 5.06 -5.33 21.74
CA ARG A 396 5.46 -5.02 23.13
C ARG A 396 5.86 -3.56 23.34
N ASN A 397 6.19 -2.85 22.28
CA ASN A 397 6.55 -1.44 22.28
C ASN A 397 5.42 -0.55 21.75
N LEU A 398 4.21 -1.09 21.54
CA LEU A 398 3.05 -0.29 21.19
C LEU A 398 2.77 0.70 22.33
N LYS A 399 2.63 1.97 21.96
CA LYS A 399 2.22 3.03 22.88
C LYS A 399 0.71 3.01 23.07
N ASP A 400 0.19 3.72 24.07
CA ASP A 400 -1.25 3.90 24.22
C ASP A 400 -1.88 4.37 22.90
N THR A 401 -2.81 3.59 22.38
CA THR A 401 -3.28 3.73 21.00
C THR A 401 -4.79 3.99 20.98
N TYR A 402 -5.18 5.07 20.33
CA TYR A 402 -6.57 5.43 20.08
C TYR A 402 -6.93 5.13 18.63
N LEU A 403 -7.95 4.30 18.43
CA LEU A 403 -8.51 3.99 17.12
C LEU A 403 -9.88 4.66 16.98
N VAL A 404 -10.06 5.50 15.96
CA VAL A 404 -11.33 6.22 15.74
C VAL A 404 -11.93 5.86 14.38
N ILE A 405 -13.17 5.35 14.36
CA ILE A 405 -13.87 5.01 13.11
C ILE A 405 -15.18 5.81 13.06
N ASP A 406 -15.25 6.80 12.16
CA ASP A 406 -16.48 7.57 11.94
C ASP A 406 -17.40 6.88 10.93
N ALA A 407 -18.71 7.00 11.17
CA ALA A 407 -19.78 6.55 10.31
C ALA A 407 -19.69 5.06 9.94
N LEU A 408 -19.55 4.19 10.94
CA LEU A 408 -19.44 2.73 10.74
C LEU A 408 -20.64 2.17 9.96
N ASP A 409 -21.82 2.77 10.08
CA ASP A 409 -23.02 2.44 9.29
C ASP A 409 -22.83 2.68 7.78
N GLU A 410 -21.89 3.53 7.39
CA GLU A 410 -21.57 3.86 6.00
C GLU A 410 -20.52 2.92 5.37
N CYS A 411 -20.04 1.91 6.10
CA CYS A 411 -19.26 0.80 5.54
C CYS A 411 -20.20 -0.17 4.79
N ALA A 412 -20.29 -0.03 3.48
CA ALA A 412 -21.15 -0.83 2.61
C ALA A 412 -20.66 -2.28 2.43
N ILE A 413 -19.35 -2.50 2.34
CA ILE A 413 -18.77 -3.83 2.05
C ILE A 413 -18.14 -4.41 3.33
N ASP A 414 -18.53 -5.65 3.67
CA ASP A 414 -17.96 -6.44 4.79
C ASP A 414 -18.09 -5.81 6.19
N GLN A 415 -19.09 -4.96 6.43
CA GLN A 415 -19.35 -4.31 7.73
C GLN A 415 -19.37 -5.27 8.92
N GLN A 416 -19.98 -6.45 8.76
CA GLN A 416 -20.06 -7.46 9.82
C GLN A 416 -18.68 -7.99 10.22
N LYS A 417 -17.76 -8.12 9.25
CA LYS A 417 -16.36 -8.50 9.54
C LYS A 417 -15.64 -7.39 10.29
N LEU A 418 -15.92 -6.12 9.97
CA LEU A 418 -15.35 -4.98 10.69
C LEU A 418 -15.87 -4.90 12.13
N LEU A 419 -17.17 -5.11 12.35
CA LEU A 419 -17.77 -5.13 13.69
C LEU A 419 -17.17 -6.23 14.56
N SER A 420 -17.02 -7.44 14.02
CA SER A 420 -16.40 -8.56 14.76
C SER A 420 -14.93 -8.29 15.08
N LEU A 421 -14.20 -7.63 14.16
CA LEU A 421 -12.82 -7.22 14.39
C LEU A 421 -12.72 -6.15 15.49
N ILE A 422 -13.57 -5.12 15.49
CA ILE A 422 -13.57 -4.07 16.52
C ILE A 422 -13.83 -4.67 17.91
N ALA A 423 -14.76 -5.62 18.00
CA ALA A 423 -15.03 -6.35 19.22
C ALA A 423 -13.78 -7.12 19.70
N GLN A 424 -13.03 -7.75 18.79
CA GLN A 424 -11.76 -8.43 19.12
C GLN A 424 -10.63 -7.46 19.49
N ILE A 425 -10.48 -6.33 18.78
CA ILE A 425 -9.47 -5.32 19.10
C ILE A 425 -9.62 -4.83 20.55
N SER A 426 -10.86 -4.66 21.00
CA SER A 426 -11.13 -4.25 22.39
C SER A 426 -10.63 -5.26 23.43
N THR A 427 -10.36 -6.52 23.07
CA THR A 427 -9.85 -7.53 24.02
C THR A 427 -8.34 -7.73 23.95
N VAL A 428 -7.69 -7.39 22.83
CA VAL A 428 -6.28 -7.73 22.52
C VAL A 428 -5.26 -7.07 23.44
N SER A 429 -5.37 -5.76 23.68
CA SER A 429 -4.38 -5.02 24.46
C SER A 429 -5.05 -4.00 25.37
N ALA A 430 -4.58 -3.90 26.61
CA ALA A 430 -5.04 -2.90 27.57
C ALA A 430 -4.65 -1.47 27.16
N CYS A 431 -3.66 -1.32 26.27
CA CYS A 431 -3.17 -0.03 25.80
C CYS A 431 -3.97 0.51 24.60
N VAL A 432 -5.01 -0.20 24.13
CA VAL A 432 -5.80 0.19 22.94
C VAL A 432 -7.21 0.62 23.36
N LYS A 433 -7.62 1.82 22.94
CA LYS A 433 -8.99 2.33 23.11
C LYS A 433 -9.61 2.70 21.77
N CYS A 434 -10.87 2.34 21.59
CA CYS A 434 -11.62 2.56 20.36
C CYS A 434 -12.76 3.57 20.56
N VAL A 435 -12.93 4.48 19.59
CA VAL A 435 -14.11 5.35 19.46
C VAL A 435 -14.76 5.08 18.12
N ILE A 436 -16.04 4.73 18.12
CA ILE A 436 -16.79 4.49 16.90
C ILE A 436 -18.02 5.38 16.85
N SER A 437 -18.37 5.86 15.66
CA SER A 437 -19.64 6.55 15.44
C SER A 437 -20.54 5.80 14.47
N SER A 438 -21.85 5.79 14.72
CA SER A 438 -22.81 5.26 13.76
C SER A 438 -24.23 5.83 13.94
N ARG A 439 -25.13 5.51 13.01
CA ARG A 439 -26.58 5.65 13.21
C ARG A 439 -27.13 4.62 14.20
N ASN A 440 -28.38 4.84 14.62
CA ASN A 440 -29.18 3.98 15.51
C ASN A 440 -29.64 2.69 14.80
N TRP A 441 -28.72 1.86 14.32
CA TRP A 441 -29.04 0.59 13.66
C TRP A 441 -28.99 -0.57 14.66
N VAL A 442 -30.10 -1.33 14.72
CA VAL A 442 -30.27 -2.46 15.65
C VAL A 442 -29.16 -3.50 15.49
N GLN A 443 -28.77 -3.79 14.25
CA GLN A 443 -27.71 -4.76 13.92
C GLN A 443 -26.34 -4.37 14.51
N ILE A 444 -26.03 -3.07 14.56
CA ILE A 444 -24.79 -2.56 15.18
C ILE A 444 -24.91 -2.66 16.70
N GLU A 445 -26.06 -2.30 17.26
CA GLU A 445 -26.33 -2.36 18.69
C GLU A 445 -26.20 -3.79 19.26
N GLU A 446 -26.77 -4.78 18.58
CA GLU A 446 -26.71 -6.19 18.97
C GLU A 446 -25.28 -6.73 18.96
N GLN A 447 -24.47 -6.41 17.94
CA GLN A 447 -23.09 -6.86 17.84
C GLN A 447 -22.19 -6.18 18.88
N LEU A 448 -22.35 -4.87 19.09
CA LEU A 448 -21.56 -4.15 20.08
C LEU A 448 -21.93 -4.53 21.53
N ALA A 449 -23.15 -5.00 21.77
CA ALA A 449 -23.55 -5.53 23.07
C ALA A 449 -22.78 -6.79 23.48
N THR A 450 -22.12 -7.48 22.54
CA THR A 450 -21.25 -8.64 22.84
C THR A 450 -19.89 -8.24 23.42
N VAL A 451 -19.52 -6.96 23.33
CA VAL A 451 -18.29 -6.41 23.92
C VAL A 451 -18.48 -6.22 25.42
N ALA A 452 -17.45 -6.51 26.22
CA ALA A 452 -17.50 -6.26 27.65
C ALA A 452 -17.50 -4.74 27.94
N GLN A 453 -18.54 -4.25 28.62
CA GLN A 453 -18.69 -2.86 29.11
C GLN A 453 -18.47 -1.72 28.07
N PRO A 454 -19.16 -1.69 26.91
CA PRO A 454 -19.06 -0.56 25.99
C PRO A 454 -19.68 0.70 26.63
N SER A 455 -18.92 1.78 26.68
CA SER A 455 -19.46 3.10 27.01
C SER A 455 -20.27 3.60 25.80
N LYS A 456 -21.48 4.10 26.05
CA LYS A 456 -22.41 4.51 24.99
C LYS A 456 -22.81 5.95 25.20
N LEU A 457 -22.54 6.78 24.20
CA LEU A 457 -22.92 8.18 24.17
C LEU A 457 -23.96 8.38 23.07
N SER A 458 -25.23 8.52 23.47
CA SER A 458 -26.34 8.81 22.54
C SER A 458 -26.57 10.31 22.46
N LEU A 459 -26.60 10.85 21.25
CA LEU A 459 -26.89 12.26 21.02
C LEU A 459 -28.35 12.61 21.36
N GLU A 460 -29.27 11.65 21.23
CA GLU A 460 -30.69 11.82 21.58
C GLU A 460 -30.89 11.92 23.10
N LEU A 461 -30.20 11.10 23.87
CA LEU A 461 -30.27 11.13 25.33
C LEU A 461 -29.56 12.35 25.94
N ASN A 462 -28.76 13.07 25.14
CA ASN A 462 -28.08 14.31 25.51
C ASN A 462 -28.66 15.52 24.75
N ALA A 463 -29.97 15.52 24.50
CA ALA A 463 -30.66 16.52 23.67
C ALA A 463 -30.40 17.97 24.11
N GLU A 464 -30.33 18.26 25.42
CA GLU A 464 -30.05 19.61 25.93
C GLU A 464 -28.66 20.10 25.50
N SER A 465 -27.63 19.24 25.65
CA SER A 465 -26.25 19.56 25.25
C SER A 465 -26.13 19.71 23.74
N VAL A 466 -26.82 18.85 22.96
CA VAL A 466 -26.87 18.96 21.50
C VAL A 466 -27.58 20.24 21.06
N THR A 467 -28.65 20.63 21.74
CA THR A 467 -29.39 21.87 21.44
C THR A 467 -28.52 23.09 21.70
N ALA A 468 -27.80 23.14 22.83
CA ALA A 468 -26.84 24.20 23.11
C ALA A 468 -25.71 24.27 22.06
N ALA A 469 -25.20 23.13 21.61
CA ALA A 469 -24.20 23.05 20.55
C ALA A 469 -24.73 23.56 19.19
N ILE A 470 -25.99 23.26 18.87
CA ILE A 470 -26.66 23.75 17.65
C ILE A 470 -26.89 25.25 17.75
N GLU A 471 -27.27 25.77 18.91
CA GLU A 471 -27.48 27.20 19.12
C GLU A 471 -26.17 27.99 18.89
N ALA A 472 -25.05 27.51 19.44
CA ALA A 472 -23.73 28.08 19.18
C ALA A 472 -23.38 28.05 17.67
N PHE A 473 -23.74 26.96 16.98
CA PHE A 473 -23.56 26.84 15.53
C PHE A 473 -24.45 27.79 14.73
N ILE A 474 -25.72 27.96 15.12
CA ILE A 474 -26.66 28.92 14.53
C ILE A 474 -26.10 30.33 14.68
N GLN A 475 -25.70 30.72 15.89
CA GLN A 475 -25.13 32.04 16.15
C GLN A 475 -23.93 32.32 15.25
N HIS A 476 -23.02 31.35 15.12
CA HIS A 476 -21.86 31.47 14.23
C HIS A 476 -22.26 31.63 12.76
N LYS A 477 -23.21 30.82 12.27
CA LYS A 477 -23.66 30.87 10.86
C LYS A 477 -24.45 32.14 10.54
N VAL A 478 -25.28 32.61 11.46
CA VAL A 478 -26.04 33.86 11.34
C VAL A 478 -25.08 35.05 11.30
N LEU A 479 -24.07 35.10 12.16
CA LEU A 479 -23.06 36.16 12.14
C LEU A 479 -22.29 36.17 10.81
N HIS A 480 -21.94 34.99 10.29
CA HIS A 480 -21.30 34.87 8.98
C HIS A 480 -22.21 35.38 7.85
N LEU A 481 -23.48 34.99 7.84
CA LEU A 481 -24.48 35.46 6.87
C LEU A 481 -24.72 36.97 6.97
N SER A 482 -24.81 37.50 8.19
CA SER A 482 -24.98 38.92 8.46
C SER A 482 -23.84 39.72 7.85
N ARG A 483 -22.59 39.26 7.99
CA ARG A 483 -21.42 39.88 7.32
C ARG A 483 -21.47 39.74 5.79
N LEU A 484 -21.84 38.57 5.29
CA LEU A 484 -21.88 38.29 3.84
C LEU A 484 -22.94 39.13 3.12
N LYS A 485 -24.12 39.29 3.73
CA LYS A 485 -25.30 39.93 3.14
C LYS A 485 -25.58 41.33 3.68
N GLN A 486 -24.79 41.80 4.64
CA GLN A 486 -24.92 43.09 5.32
C GLN A 486 -26.27 43.25 6.04
N TYR A 487 -26.68 42.22 6.80
CA TYR A 487 -27.94 42.27 7.55
C TYR A 487 -27.91 43.36 8.64
N GLY A 488 -28.99 44.13 8.75
CA GLY A 488 -29.27 44.92 9.95
C GLY A 488 -29.69 44.04 11.15
N GLU A 489 -29.56 44.57 12.37
CA GLU A 489 -29.86 43.86 13.63
C GLU A 489 -31.25 43.19 13.65
N THR A 490 -32.25 43.81 13.02
CA THR A 490 -33.62 43.28 12.95
C THR A 490 -33.72 42.02 12.08
N ILE A 491 -33.02 41.98 10.94
CA ILE A 491 -33.03 40.80 10.05
C ILE A 491 -32.22 39.69 10.71
N GLU A 492 -31.05 40.02 11.26
CA GLU A 492 -30.19 39.07 11.98
C GLU A 492 -30.95 38.36 13.11
N GLY A 493 -31.64 39.11 13.98
CA GLY A 493 -32.42 38.55 15.08
C GLY A 493 -33.57 37.65 14.61
N LYS A 494 -34.26 38.01 13.52
CA LYS A 494 -35.34 37.18 12.95
C LYS A 494 -34.81 35.91 12.30
N VAL A 495 -33.68 35.96 11.60
CA VAL A 495 -33.04 34.78 11.02
C VAL A 495 -32.61 33.83 12.14
N HIS A 496 -31.96 34.35 13.18
CA HIS A 496 -31.56 33.57 14.34
C HIS A 496 -32.76 32.87 15.01
N GLN A 497 -33.80 33.63 15.36
CA GLN A 497 -35.00 33.08 16.00
C GLN A 497 -35.66 31.97 15.17
N TYR A 498 -35.73 32.16 13.85
CA TYR A 498 -36.33 31.17 12.95
C TYR A 498 -35.50 29.89 12.91
N LEU A 499 -34.17 30.00 12.76
CA LEU A 499 -33.30 28.84 12.71
C LEU A 499 -33.37 28.04 14.01
N SER A 500 -33.30 28.71 15.17
CA SER A 500 -33.39 28.04 16.48
C SER A 500 -34.72 27.32 16.68
N SER A 501 -35.82 27.88 16.17
CA SER A 501 -37.16 27.30 16.33
C SER A 501 -37.47 26.16 15.34
N ASN A 502 -36.75 26.05 14.22
CA ASN A 502 -37.08 25.13 13.13
C ASN A 502 -35.99 24.08 12.83
N ALA A 503 -34.81 24.20 13.45
CA ALA A 503 -33.70 23.26 13.23
C ALA A 503 -33.99 21.82 13.66
N ASP A 504 -34.96 21.63 14.56
CA ASP A 504 -35.38 20.31 15.10
C ASP A 504 -34.19 19.45 15.54
N GLY A 505 -33.26 20.11 16.25
CA GLY A 505 -32.02 19.50 16.72
C GLY A 505 -31.09 19.01 15.61
N THR A 506 -31.09 19.59 14.41
CA THR A 506 -30.32 19.10 13.26
C THR A 506 -29.37 20.15 12.66
N PHE A 507 -28.06 19.92 12.80
CA PHE A 507 -27.02 20.80 12.21
C PHE A 507 -27.10 20.85 10.68
N LEU A 508 -27.41 19.73 10.03
CA LEU A 508 -27.50 19.64 8.57
C LEU A 508 -28.61 20.56 8.03
N TRP A 509 -29.76 20.64 8.70
CA TRP A 509 -30.86 21.53 8.30
C TRP A 509 -30.41 22.99 8.35
N VAL A 510 -29.78 23.41 9.46
CA VAL A 510 -29.24 24.78 9.61
C VAL A 510 -28.24 25.09 8.50
N ALA A 511 -27.32 24.17 8.21
CA ALA A 511 -26.32 24.34 7.16
C ALA A 511 -26.96 24.50 5.77
N LEU A 512 -27.96 23.68 5.42
CA LEU A 512 -28.66 23.75 4.13
C LEU A 512 -29.46 25.05 3.97
N VAL A 513 -30.17 25.48 5.02
CA VAL A 513 -30.92 26.75 5.00
C VAL A 513 -29.95 27.94 4.88
N CYS A 514 -28.88 27.95 5.68
CA CYS A 514 -27.88 29.02 5.62
C CYS A 514 -27.18 29.07 4.25
N GLN A 515 -26.89 27.91 3.64
CA GLN A 515 -26.33 27.85 2.30
C GLN A 515 -27.29 28.44 1.26
N ALA A 516 -28.59 28.15 1.36
CA ALA A 516 -29.58 28.71 0.45
C ALA A 516 -29.75 30.23 0.64
N LEU A 517 -29.65 30.75 1.87
CA LEU A 517 -29.66 32.19 2.13
C LEU A 517 -28.37 32.89 1.69
N ALA A 518 -27.24 32.17 1.67
CA ALA A 518 -25.96 32.72 1.20
C ALA A 518 -25.92 32.92 -0.32
N ASP A 519 -26.83 32.31 -1.08
CA ASP A 519 -26.90 32.39 -2.54
C ASP A 519 -26.89 33.86 -3.01
N PRO A 520 -25.97 34.27 -3.93
CA PRO A 520 -25.87 35.64 -4.42
C PRO A 520 -27.19 36.25 -4.93
N ASP A 521 -28.10 35.44 -5.44
CA ASP A 521 -29.39 35.90 -5.98
C ASP A 521 -30.38 36.32 -4.87
N VAL A 522 -30.17 35.85 -3.64
CA VAL A 522 -30.96 36.25 -2.46
C VAL A 522 -30.41 37.57 -1.91
N GLN A 523 -31.15 38.64 -2.16
CA GLN A 523 -30.85 39.97 -1.61
C GLN A 523 -31.29 40.08 -0.15
N GLU A 524 -30.67 41.01 0.58
CA GLU A 524 -30.90 41.26 2.01
C GLU A 524 -32.40 41.38 2.37
N TRP A 525 -33.14 42.16 1.59
CA TRP A 525 -34.57 42.42 1.83
C TRP A 525 -35.50 41.25 1.47
N HIS A 526 -35.04 40.28 0.68
CA HIS A 526 -35.78 39.05 0.36
C HIS A 526 -35.49 37.92 1.35
N THR A 527 -34.49 38.07 2.23
CA THR A 527 -34.05 37.01 3.16
C THR A 527 -35.21 36.46 3.99
N LEU A 528 -36.06 37.32 4.57
CA LEU A 528 -37.16 36.87 5.42
C LEU A 528 -38.25 36.15 4.64
N GLU A 529 -38.54 36.59 3.41
CA GLU A 529 -39.50 35.92 2.52
C GLU A 529 -38.99 34.53 2.15
N VAL A 530 -37.72 34.44 1.73
CA VAL A 530 -37.07 33.16 1.39
C VAL A 530 -37.02 32.24 2.60
N LEU A 531 -36.66 32.75 3.78
CA LEU A 531 -36.56 32.01 5.03
C LEU A 531 -37.91 31.36 5.43
N GLN A 532 -39.02 32.09 5.30
CA GLN A 532 -40.36 31.58 5.61
C GLN A 532 -40.81 30.43 4.72
N THR A 533 -40.16 30.22 3.57
CA THR A 533 -40.47 29.10 2.69
C THR A 533 -39.87 27.76 3.15
N PHE A 534 -38.96 27.74 4.14
CA PHE A 534 -38.29 26.52 4.60
C PHE A 534 -39.04 25.84 5.75
N PRO A 535 -39.54 24.61 5.59
CA PRO A 535 -40.24 23.92 6.66
C PRO A 535 -39.28 23.42 7.75
N PRO A 536 -39.77 23.16 8.98
CA PRO A 536 -38.98 22.56 10.05
C PRO A 536 -38.57 21.12 9.71
N GLY A 537 -37.38 20.72 10.15
CA GLY A 537 -36.90 19.33 9.99
C GLY A 537 -36.43 18.95 8.57
N LEU A 538 -35.69 17.85 8.46
CA LEU A 538 -35.05 17.43 7.20
C LEU A 538 -36.02 16.83 6.18
N ASP A 539 -37.00 16.04 6.61
CA ASP A 539 -37.89 15.33 5.68
C ASP A 539 -38.82 16.28 4.94
N ASP A 540 -39.42 17.25 5.64
CA ASP A 540 -40.24 18.29 5.02
C ASP A 540 -39.40 19.19 4.11
N LEU A 541 -38.14 19.44 4.49
CA LEU A 541 -37.20 20.15 3.64
C LEU A 541 -36.94 19.39 2.32
N TYR A 542 -36.73 18.07 2.37
CA TYR A 542 -36.59 17.24 1.17
C TYR A 542 -37.89 17.19 0.34
N LEU A 543 -39.06 17.12 0.98
CA LEU A 543 -40.36 17.19 0.29
C LEU A 543 -40.53 18.52 -0.46
N ARG A 544 -40.12 19.64 0.14
CA ARG A 544 -40.10 20.95 -0.53
C ARG A 544 -39.19 20.93 -1.76
N MET A 545 -37.99 20.36 -1.66
CA MET A 545 -37.07 20.24 -2.80
C MET A 545 -37.66 19.39 -3.93
N VAL A 546 -38.33 18.27 -3.59
CA VAL A 546 -39.06 17.45 -4.57
C VAL A 546 -40.18 18.25 -5.23
N HIS A 547 -40.94 19.05 -4.48
CA HIS A 547 -42.00 19.89 -5.02
C HIS A 547 -41.49 20.94 -6.00
N TYR A 548 -40.34 21.55 -5.70
CA TYR A 548 -39.65 22.46 -6.61
C TYR A 548 -39.30 21.77 -7.93
N ILE A 549 -38.72 20.57 -7.88
CA ILE A 549 -38.40 19.78 -9.09
C ILE A 549 -39.68 19.43 -9.86
N LYS A 550 -40.77 19.06 -9.18
CA LYS A 550 -42.07 18.74 -9.82
C LYS A 550 -42.65 19.92 -10.62
N LYS A 551 -42.41 21.16 -10.18
CA LYS A 551 -42.84 22.39 -10.87
C LYS A 551 -41.94 22.80 -12.04
N SER A 552 -40.71 22.31 -12.10
CA SER A 552 -39.77 22.61 -13.18
C SER A 552 -40.21 22.02 -14.52
N LYS A 553 -39.86 22.71 -15.63
CA LYS A 553 -40.02 22.19 -17.00
C LYS A 553 -39.17 20.95 -17.24
N ASP A 554 -38.08 20.78 -16.50
CA ASP A 554 -37.13 19.67 -16.62
C ASP A 554 -37.42 18.49 -15.67
N LYS A 555 -38.61 18.46 -15.04
CA LYS A 555 -38.99 17.46 -14.02
C LYS A 555 -38.70 16.01 -14.41
N LEU A 556 -38.91 15.64 -15.68
CA LEU A 556 -38.69 14.27 -16.17
C LEU A 556 -37.20 13.92 -16.21
N HIS A 557 -36.35 14.85 -16.64
CA HIS A 557 -34.91 14.67 -16.71
C HIS A 557 -34.31 14.59 -15.30
N CYS A 558 -34.70 15.51 -14.40
CA CYS A 558 -34.29 15.50 -12.99
C CYS A 558 -34.70 14.20 -12.30
N LYS A 559 -35.95 13.76 -12.50
CA LYS A 559 -36.45 12.48 -11.95
C LYS A 559 -35.58 11.29 -12.37
N ARG A 560 -35.22 11.21 -13.66
CA ARG A 560 -34.37 10.13 -14.19
C ARG A 560 -32.94 10.17 -13.65
N ILE A 561 -32.36 11.37 -13.51
CA ILE A 561 -31.03 11.53 -12.93
C ILE A 561 -31.04 11.10 -11.46
N LEU A 562 -31.98 11.59 -10.67
CA LEU A 562 -32.10 11.21 -9.26
C LEU A 562 -32.31 9.71 -9.09
N ALA A 563 -33.21 9.10 -9.88
CA ALA A 563 -33.43 7.66 -9.85
C ALA A 563 -32.15 6.87 -10.14
N ALA A 564 -31.40 7.24 -11.18
CA ALA A 564 -30.17 6.56 -11.55
C ALA A 564 -29.06 6.77 -10.51
N VAL A 565 -28.82 8.01 -10.08
CA VAL A 565 -27.76 8.32 -9.10
C VAL A 565 -28.05 7.67 -7.73
N SER A 566 -29.33 7.43 -7.39
CA SER A 566 -29.71 6.69 -6.19
C SER A 566 -29.34 5.20 -6.23
N VAL A 567 -29.25 4.57 -7.40
CA VAL A 567 -29.03 3.10 -7.51
C VAL A 567 -27.65 2.70 -8.02
N VAL A 568 -26.85 3.64 -8.50
CA VAL A 568 -25.47 3.36 -8.92
C VAL A 568 -24.58 2.98 -7.73
N GLN A 569 -23.64 2.06 -7.99
CA GLN A 569 -22.73 1.48 -7.00
C GLN A 569 -21.60 2.43 -6.58
N ARG A 570 -21.37 3.50 -7.35
CA ARG A 570 -20.42 4.57 -7.05
C ARG A 570 -20.84 5.90 -7.66
N PRO A 571 -20.27 7.04 -7.22
CA PRO A 571 -20.40 8.32 -7.91
C PRO A 571 -20.00 8.18 -9.38
N ILE A 572 -20.81 8.77 -10.24
CA ILE A 572 -20.64 8.69 -11.69
C ILE A 572 -20.16 10.02 -12.25
N ASN A 573 -19.28 9.94 -13.26
CA ASN A 573 -18.83 11.10 -14.01
C ASN A 573 -19.95 11.61 -14.93
N PHE A 574 -19.91 12.91 -15.29
CA PHE A 574 -20.80 13.49 -16.30
C PHE A 574 -20.86 12.70 -17.62
N ARG A 575 -19.73 12.16 -18.10
CA ARG A 575 -19.62 11.34 -19.31
C ARG A 575 -20.31 9.99 -19.15
N GLU A 576 -20.29 9.41 -17.95
CA GLU A 576 -20.94 8.15 -17.63
C GLU A 576 -22.45 8.32 -17.48
N LEU A 577 -22.91 9.42 -16.87
CA LEU A 577 -24.33 9.73 -16.71
C LEU A 577 -25.08 9.70 -18.06
N ALA A 578 -24.48 10.23 -19.13
CA ALA A 578 -25.06 10.21 -20.47
C ALA A 578 -25.31 8.79 -21.01
N THR A 579 -24.48 7.82 -20.59
CA THR A 579 -24.65 6.41 -20.91
C THR A 579 -25.78 5.81 -20.10
N LEU A 580 -25.81 6.02 -18.79
CA LEU A 580 -26.76 5.37 -17.87
C LEU A 580 -28.18 5.96 -17.95
N VAL A 581 -28.32 7.24 -18.31
CA VAL A 581 -29.61 7.95 -18.29
C VAL A 581 -30.02 8.39 -19.69
N LYS A 582 -31.30 8.17 -20.06
CA LYS A 582 -31.86 8.64 -21.33
C LYS A 582 -32.14 10.15 -21.27
N LEU A 583 -31.15 10.93 -21.71
CA LEU A 583 -31.24 12.38 -21.90
C LEU A 583 -31.11 12.74 -23.39
N PRO A 584 -31.73 13.83 -23.87
CA PRO A 584 -31.54 14.34 -25.23
C PRO A 584 -30.07 14.68 -25.53
N ASP A 585 -29.61 14.42 -26.76
CA ASP A 585 -28.24 14.72 -27.18
C ASP A 585 -27.91 16.22 -27.09
N SER A 586 -28.91 17.09 -27.21
CA SER A 586 -28.79 18.53 -27.00
C SER A 586 -28.36 18.92 -25.58
N ILE A 587 -28.56 18.04 -24.59
CA ILE A 587 -28.18 18.25 -23.18
C ILE A 587 -26.83 17.56 -22.88
N THR A 588 -26.65 16.33 -23.34
CA THR A 588 -25.44 15.54 -23.06
C THR A 588 -24.20 16.01 -23.81
N SER A 589 -24.38 16.72 -24.93
CA SER A 589 -23.26 17.26 -25.74
C SER A 589 -22.59 18.50 -25.12
N TYR A 590 -23.26 19.19 -24.18
CA TYR A 590 -22.77 20.45 -23.60
C TYR A 590 -22.75 20.38 -22.08
N ARG A 591 -21.54 20.41 -21.51
CA ARG A 591 -21.30 20.33 -20.06
C ARG A 591 -22.13 21.36 -19.26
N GLU A 592 -22.16 22.61 -19.71
CA GLU A 592 -22.89 23.69 -19.04
C GLU A 592 -24.40 23.42 -18.92
N ARG A 593 -25.01 22.74 -19.90
CA ARG A 593 -26.45 22.43 -19.87
C ARG A 593 -26.75 21.32 -18.87
N LEU A 594 -25.85 20.34 -18.75
CA LEU A 594 -25.96 19.29 -17.75
C LEU A 594 -25.69 19.82 -16.35
N GLU A 595 -24.73 20.74 -16.18
CA GLU A 595 -24.49 21.45 -14.91
C GLU A 595 -25.72 22.22 -14.46
N LYS A 596 -26.40 22.94 -15.37
CA LYS A 596 -27.69 23.58 -15.08
C LYS A 596 -28.76 22.57 -14.65
N LEU A 597 -28.83 21.42 -15.31
CA LEU A 597 -29.79 20.38 -14.97
C LEU A 597 -29.52 19.74 -13.60
N ILE A 598 -28.24 19.50 -13.27
CA ILE A 598 -27.80 19.01 -11.95
C ILE A 598 -28.08 20.08 -10.88
N ALA A 599 -27.89 21.37 -11.19
CA ALA A 599 -28.23 22.47 -10.29
C ALA A 599 -29.74 22.55 -10.01
N ILE A 600 -30.62 22.14 -10.95
CA ILE A 600 -32.06 22.00 -10.67
C ILE A 600 -32.34 20.82 -9.72
N CYS A 601 -31.53 19.77 -9.77
CA CYS A 601 -31.49 18.71 -8.75
C CYS A 601 -30.73 19.15 -7.46
N GLY A 602 -30.20 20.39 -7.46
CA GLY A 602 -29.11 20.95 -6.64
C GLY A 602 -29.42 21.21 -5.18
N SER A 603 -30.26 20.35 -4.59
CA SER A 603 -30.33 20.17 -3.15
C SER A 603 -30.14 18.72 -2.73
N PHE A 604 -30.30 17.78 -3.66
CA PHE A 604 -29.96 16.36 -3.47
C PHE A 604 -28.55 16.05 -3.98
N LEU A 605 -28.13 16.67 -5.09
CA LEU A 605 -26.89 16.35 -5.78
C LEU A 605 -25.92 17.53 -5.83
N VAL A 606 -24.62 17.22 -5.83
CA VAL A 606 -23.52 18.17 -6.02
C VAL A 606 -22.53 17.62 -7.04
N LEU A 607 -22.02 18.50 -7.91
CA LEU A 607 -20.95 18.17 -8.85
C LEU A 607 -19.59 18.51 -8.23
N ARG A 608 -18.68 17.55 -8.17
CA ARG A 608 -17.31 17.70 -7.64
C ARG A 608 -16.33 16.98 -8.54
N GLU A 609 -15.26 17.64 -8.97
CA GLU A 609 -14.18 17.02 -9.77
C GLU A 609 -14.73 16.19 -10.96
N GLN A 610 -15.80 16.70 -11.63
CA GLN A 610 -16.51 16.05 -12.75
C GLN A 610 -17.40 14.84 -12.40
N SER A 611 -17.51 14.49 -11.13
CA SER A 611 -18.35 13.40 -10.59
C SER A 611 -19.54 13.93 -9.81
N ILE A 612 -20.64 13.18 -9.84
CA ILE A 612 -21.93 13.54 -9.25
C ILE A 612 -22.08 12.78 -7.93
N TYR A 613 -22.29 13.52 -6.84
CA TYR A 613 -22.45 12.99 -5.49
C TYR A 613 -23.79 13.40 -4.91
N PHE A 614 -24.29 12.60 -3.96
CA PHE A 614 -25.29 13.11 -3.03
C PHE A 614 -24.65 14.13 -2.08
N VAL A 615 -25.40 15.17 -1.75
CA VAL A 615 -24.98 16.16 -0.73
C VAL A 615 -24.82 15.47 0.62
N HIS A 616 -25.74 14.55 0.94
CA HIS A 616 -25.70 13.76 2.16
C HIS A 616 -26.44 12.42 1.96
N GLN A 617 -25.99 11.36 2.65
CA GLN A 617 -26.58 10.01 2.55
C GLN A 617 -28.08 10.00 2.94
N SER A 618 -28.50 10.80 3.93
CA SER A 618 -29.93 10.94 4.30
C SER A 618 -30.82 11.36 3.13
N ALA A 619 -30.30 12.15 2.19
CA ALA A 619 -31.06 12.59 1.03
C ALA A 619 -31.28 11.45 0.03
N LYS A 620 -30.29 10.56 -0.13
CA LYS A 620 -30.42 9.30 -0.89
C LYS A 620 -31.43 8.37 -0.23
N ASP A 621 -31.32 8.18 1.10
CA ASP A 621 -32.21 7.31 1.87
C ASP A 621 -33.67 7.79 1.79
N PHE A 622 -33.90 9.10 1.92
CA PHE A 622 -35.21 9.72 1.74
C PHE A 622 -35.80 9.41 0.35
N LEU A 623 -35.01 9.54 -0.73
CA LEU A 623 -35.50 9.27 -2.09
C LEU A 623 -35.83 7.79 -2.33
N LEU A 624 -35.05 6.89 -1.73
CA LEU A 624 -35.31 5.44 -1.76
C LEU A 624 -36.60 5.09 -1.02
N ALA A 625 -36.83 5.68 0.17
CA ALA A 625 -38.04 5.45 0.97
C ALA A 625 -39.30 6.11 0.36
N PHE A 626 -39.17 7.33 -0.15
CA PHE A 626 -40.30 8.10 -0.70
C PHE A 626 -40.82 7.53 -2.03
N GLY A 627 -40.00 6.79 -2.77
CA GLY A 627 -40.42 6.05 -3.97
C GLY A 627 -40.83 6.90 -5.18
N TRP A 628 -40.96 8.23 -5.08
CA TRP A 628 -41.41 9.08 -6.19
C TRP A 628 -40.54 8.97 -7.44
N VAL A 629 -39.22 8.83 -7.27
CA VAL A 629 -38.27 8.66 -8.38
C VAL A 629 -38.33 7.24 -8.98
N PHE A 630 -38.97 6.29 -8.28
CA PHE A 630 -39.08 4.86 -8.60
C PHE A 630 -40.54 4.43 -8.83
N PRO A 631 -41.23 4.93 -9.87
CA PRO A 631 -42.67 4.65 -10.07
C PRO A 631 -42.99 3.17 -10.31
N GLN A 632 -42.01 2.37 -10.75
CA GLN A 632 -42.14 0.93 -11.01
C GLN A 632 -41.21 0.10 -10.10
N GLY A 633 -40.77 0.66 -8.99
CA GLY A 633 -39.75 0.06 -8.13
C GLY A 633 -38.32 0.40 -8.56
N THR A 634 -37.36 -0.03 -7.74
CA THR A 634 -35.93 0.17 -7.97
C THR A 634 -35.40 -0.77 -9.05
N GLU A 635 -35.99 -1.96 -9.15
CA GLU A 635 -35.64 -3.04 -10.08
C GLU A 635 -35.73 -2.60 -11.54
N ASP A 636 -36.76 -1.83 -11.90
CA ASP A 636 -36.92 -1.25 -13.24
C ASP A 636 -35.77 -0.29 -13.60
N VAL A 637 -35.31 0.51 -12.63
CA VAL A 637 -34.19 1.43 -12.84
C VAL A 637 -32.89 0.65 -13.03
N HIS A 638 -32.65 -0.40 -12.23
CA HIS A 638 -31.52 -1.31 -12.42
C HIS A 638 -31.58 -1.97 -13.82
N HIS A 639 -32.74 -2.43 -14.27
CA HIS A 639 -32.92 -3.02 -15.61
C HIS A 639 -32.62 -2.03 -16.74
N ILE A 640 -33.09 -0.77 -16.62
CA ILE A 640 -32.80 0.30 -17.58
C ILE A 640 -31.29 0.56 -17.67
N ILE A 641 -30.61 0.65 -16.52
CA ILE A 641 -29.16 0.89 -16.47
C ILE A 641 -28.39 -0.27 -17.09
N PHE A 642 -28.77 -1.52 -16.78
CA PHE A 642 -28.20 -2.73 -17.39
C PHE A 642 -28.34 -2.69 -18.92
N SER A 643 -29.56 -2.50 -19.43
CA SER A 643 -29.84 -2.51 -20.86
C SER A 643 -29.08 -1.41 -21.60
N ARG A 644 -29.04 -0.19 -21.03
CA ARG A 644 -28.27 0.92 -21.61
C ARG A 644 -26.77 0.68 -21.58
N SER A 645 -26.26 0.06 -20.52
CA SER A 645 -24.85 -0.29 -20.39
C SER A 645 -24.41 -1.20 -21.53
N LEU A 646 -25.12 -2.29 -21.80
CA LEU A 646 -24.78 -3.19 -22.93
C LEU A 646 -24.89 -2.47 -24.28
N ASN A 647 -25.96 -1.69 -24.49
CA ASN A 647 -26.20 -0.98 -25.76
C ASN A 647 -25.13 0.07 -26.08
N LYS A 648 -24.58 0.76 -25.07
CA LYS A 648 -23.54 1.78 -25.26
C LYS A 648 -22.13 1.20 -25.24
N MET A 649 -21.86 0.15 -24.46
CA MET A 649 -20.57 -0.54 -24.49
C MET A 649 -20.30 -1.22 -25.83
N SER A 650 -21.31 -1.88 -26.41
CA SER A 650 -21.14 -2.69 -27.63
C SER A 650 -20.46 -1.93 -28.79
N PRO A 651 -20.87 -0.71 -29.18
CA PRO A 651 -20.19 0.04 -30.24
C PRO A 651 -18.84 0.67 -29.81
N VAL A 652 -18.62 0.91 -28.51
CA VAL A 652 -17.40 1.54 -27.99
C VAL A 652 -16.25 0.54 -27.88
N LEU A 653 -16.54 -0.67 -27.38
CA LEU A 653 -15.53 -1.71 -27.17
C LEU A 653 -15.06 -2.29 -28.51
N LYS A 654 -13.76 -2.15 -28.74
CA LYS A 654 -13.02 -2.67 -29.90
C LYS A 654 -11.64 -3.15 -29.45
N ARG A 655 -11.00 -3.95 -30.27
CA ARG A 655 -9.61 -4.36 -30.08
C ARG A 655 -8.68 -3.14 -30.04
N ASP A 656 -7.72 -3.16 -29.12
CA ASP A 656 -6.70 -2.14 -28.96
C ASP A 656 -7.31 -0.74 -28.74
N MET A 657 -8.07 -0.63 -27.66
CA MET A 657 -8.84 0.55 -27.27
C MET A 657 -7.99 1.82 -27.22
N TYR A 658 -6.75 1.73 -26.77
CA TYR A 658 -5.82 2.86 -26.60
C TYR A 658 -4.76 2.95 -27.69
N GLY A 659 -4.76 2.04 -28.68
CA GLY A 659 -3.76 2.04 -29.74
C GLY A 659 -2.35 1.71 -29.25
N LEU A 660 -2.23 0.81 -28.27
CA LEU A 660 -0.98 0.35 -27.68
C LEU A 660 -0.11 -0.38 -28.71
N LYS A 661 -0.73 -1.05 -29.70
CA LYS A 661 -0.14 -1.85 -30.78
C LYS A 661 0.67 -3.08 -30.34
N GLU A 662 1.42 -2.98 -29.25
CA GLU A 662 2.37 -3.98 -28.78
C GLU A 662 1.72 -4.93 -27.77
N PRO A 663 1.70 -6.25 -28.01
CA PRO A 663 1.04 -7.19 -27.12
C PRO A 663 1.54 -7.20 -25.67
N GLY A 664 2.84 -6.96 -25.44
CA GLY A 664 3.44 -6.91 -24.11
C GLY A 664 3.56 -5.52 -23.52
N PHE A 665 2.85 -4.52 -24.05
CA PHE A 665 2.87 -3.16 -23.53
C PHE A 665 2.37 -3.14 -22.08
N PRO A 666 3.19 -2.67 -21.12
CA PRO A 666 2.84 -2.75 -19.70
C PRO A 666 1.77 -1.72 -19.34
N ILE A 667 0.84 -2.13 -18.48
CA ILE A 667 -0.28 -1.29 -18.04
C ILE A 667 0.16 0.00 -17.33
N ASP A 668 1.33 -0.03 -16.68
CA ASP A 668 1.89 1.11 -15.94
C ASP A 668 2.47 2.20 -16.86
N GLU A 669 2.73 1.88 -18.13
CA GLU A 669 3.25 2.83 -19.13
C GLU A 669 2.15 3.38 -20.05
N VAL A 670 0.89 2.98 -19.85
CA VAL A 670 -0.23 3.41 -20.70
C VAL A 670 -0.43 4.94 -20.57
N PRO A 671 -0.40 5.70 -21.68
CA PRO A 671 -0.51 7.15 -21.62
C PRO A 671 -1.85 7.62 -21.03
N THR A 672 -1.79 8.53 -20.06
CA THR A 672 -2.96 9.28 -19.56
C THR A 672 -3.35 10.37 -20.56
N SER A 673 -3.90 9.97 -21.72
CA SER A 673 -4.33 10.92 -22.74
C SER A 673 -5.53 11.75 -22.27
N SER A 674 -5.67 12.97 -22.78
CA SER A 674 -6.81 13.86 -22.49
C SER A 674 -8.15 13.35 -23.03
N SER A 675 -8.11 12.35 -23.92
CA SER A 675 -9.28 11.72 -24.54
C SER A 675 -9.33 10.23 -24.20
N ASP A 676 -9.65 9.92 -22.95
CA ASP A 676 -9.95 8.56 -22.51
C ASP A 676 -11.14 7.97 -23.32
N PRO A 677 -10.92 6.92 -24.14
CA PRO A 677 -11.94 6.30 -24.98
C PRO A 677 -12.96 5.49 -24.18
N LEU A 678 -12.64 5.09 -22.94
CA LEU A 678 -13.53 4.38 -22.03
C LEU A 678 -14.32 5.33 -21.13
N ALA A 679 -14.04 6.64 -21.14
CA ALA A 679 -14.62 7.61 -20.21
C ALA A 679 -16.16 7.60 -20.15
N THR A 680 -16.85 7.24 -21.24
CA THR A 680 -18.32 7.17 -21.30
C THR A 680 -18.90 5.85 -20.80
N VAL A 681 -18.12 4.77 -20.82
CA VAL A 681 -18.58 3.40 -20.53
C VAL A 681 -17.86 2.75 -19.36
N ARG A 682 -16.91 3.44 -18.71
CA ARG A 682 -16.12 2.94 -17.58
C ARG A 682 -16.97 2.33 -16.48
N TYR A 683 -18.01 3.04 -16.02
CA TYR A 683 -18.97 2.49 -15.06
C TYR A 683 -19.64 1.21 -15.57
N SER A 684 -20.16 1.25 -16.80
CA SER A 684 -20.85 0.11 -17.42
C SER A 684 -19.95 -1.11 -17.58
N CYS A 685 -18.65 -0.94 -17.85
CA CYS A 685 -17.71 -2.05 -17.96
C CYS A 685 -17.63 -2.87 -16.68
N VAL A 686 -17.74 -2.23 -15.51
CA VAL A 686 -17.58 -2.89 -14.21
C VAL A 686 -18.91 -3.41 -13.67
N PHE A 687 -19.97 -2.59 -13.68
CA PHE A 687 -21.17 -2.82 -12.86
C PHE A 687 -22.41 -3.31 -13.62
N TRP A 688 -22.31 -3.63 -14.93
CA TRP A 688 -23.50 -4.05 -15.69
C TRP A 688 -24.14 -5.34 -15.17
N VAL A 689 -23.35 -6.28 -14.60
CA VAL A 689 -23.87 -7.51 -14.00
C VAL A 689 -24.52 -7.26 -12.66
N ASP A 690 -23.99 -6.35 -11.83
CA ASP A 690 -24.64 -5.95 -10.57
C ASP A 690 -26.03 -5.37 -10.83
N HIS A 691 -26.16 -4.49 -11.82
CA HIS A 691 -27.47 -3.98 -12.22
C HIS A 691 -28.39 -5.05 -12.80
N LEU A 692 -27.86 -6.06 -13.49
CA LEU A 692 -28.67 -7.21 -13.91
C LEU A 692 -29.19 -7.98 -12.70
N ARG A 693 -28.32 -8.31 -11.74
CA ARG A 693 -28.69 -9.02 -10.50
C ARG A 693 -29.78 -8.27 -9.75
N ASP A 694 -29.56 -6.98 -9.50
CA ASP A 694 -30.45 -6.15 -8.69
C ASP A 694 -31.75 -5.77 -9.44
N SER A 695 -31.84 -6.07 -10.74
CA SER A 695 -33.08 -5.94 -11.52
C SER A 695 -34.01 -7.15 -11.43
N ILE A 696 -33.52 -8.28 -10.92
CA ILE A 696 -34.27 -9.54 -10.84
C ILE A 696 -34.85 -9.67 -9.43
N SER A 697 -36.18 -9.76 -9.33
CA SER A 697 -36.82 -10.17 -8.08
C SER A 697 -36.69 -11.68 -7.87
N ASP A 698 -36.65 -12.17 -6.62
CA ASP A 698 -36.47 -13.59 -6.27
C ASP A 698 -37.48 -14.56 -6.92
N LYS A 699 -38.55 -14.05 -7.55
CA LYS A 699 -39.61 -14.83 -8.20
C LYS A 699 -39.61 -14.78 -9.73
N ASP A 700 -38.81 -13.93 -10.37
CA ASP A 700 -38.86 -13.72 -11.82
C ASP A 700 -37.73 -14.42 -12.58
N ALA A 701 -38.10 -15.21 -13.60
CA ALA A 701 -37.14 -15.75 -14.54
C ALA A 701 -36.62 -14.66 -15.49
N LEU A 702 -35.33 -14.75 -15.86
CA LEU A 702 -34.73 -13.84 -16.84
C LEU A 702 -35.51 -13.84 -18.15
N GLN A 703 -35.93 -12.66 -18.59
CA GLN A 703 -36.65 -12.48 -19.85
C GLN A 703 -35.78 -12.87 -21.06
N TYR A 704 -36.40 -13.41 -22.11
CA TYR A 704 -35.70 -13.89 -23.31
C TYR A 704 -34.87 -12.80 -24.01
N ASN A 705 -35.41 -11.58 -24.12
CA ASN A 705 -34.72 -10.41 -24.68
C ASN A 705 -33.43 -10.07 -23.91
N THR A 706 -33.44 -10.18 -22.58
CA THR A 706 -32.28 -9.94 -21.72
C THR A 706 -31.20 -11.00 -21.93
N LEU A 707 -31.59 -12.27 -22.00
CA LEU A 707 -30.67 -13.38 -22.29
C LEU A 707 -30.02 -13.25 -23.67
N ASP A 708 -30.79 -12.86 -24.68
CA ASP A 708 -30.28 -12.64 -26.04
C ASP A 708 -29.29 -11.47 -26.11
N ALA A 709 -29.56 -10.37 -25.41
CA ALA A 709 -28.65 -9.22 -25.31
C ALA A 709 -27.31 -9.61 -24.65
N ILE A 710 -27.36 -10.36 -23.55
CA ILE A 710 -26.17 -10.87 -22.85
C ILE A 710 -25.36 -11.81 -23.76
N GLN A 711 -26.05 -12.76 -24.39
CA GLN A 711 -25.42 -13.71 -25.29
C GLN A 711 -24.73 -12.99 -26.46
N THR A 712 -25.41 -12.01 -27.07
CA THR A 712 -24.89 -11.24 -28.19
C THR A 712 -23.66 -10.44 -27.77
N PHE A 713 -23.73 -9.74 -26.63
CA PHE A 713 -22.60 -9.00 -26.08
C PHE A 713 -21.39 -9.90 -25.83
N LEU A 714 -21.55 -11.00 -25.07
CA LEU A 714 -20.45 -11.89 -24.74
C LEU A 714 -19.84 -12.55 -25.98
N LYS A 715 -20.66 -12.99 -26.93
CA LYS A 715 -20.16 -13.62 -28.17
C LYS A 715 -19.40 -12.65 -29.08
N GLN A 716 -19.60 -11.35 -28.96
CA GLN A 716 -18.98 -10.34 -29.85
C GLN A 716 -17.89 -9.52 -29.16
N LYS A 717 -18.02 -9.26 -27.86
CA LYS A 717 -17.26 -8.22 -27.14
C LYS A 717 -16.51 -8.72 -25.93
N TYR A 718 -16.58 -10.01 -25.59
CA TYR A 718 -15.98 -10.55 -24.37
C TYR A 718 -14.47 -10.27 -24.24
N LEU A 719 -13.66 -10.50 -25.28
CA LEU A 719 -12.22 -10.18 -25.20
C LEU A 719 -11.94 -8.67 -25.09
N TYR A 720 -12.70 -7.85 -25.82
CA TYR A 720 -12.59 -6.39 -25.76
C TYR A 720 -13.02 -5.86 -24.39
N TRP A 721 -13.96 -6.55 -23.74
CA TRP A 721 -14.36 -6.27 -22.37
C TRP A 721 -13.26 -6.63 -21.37
N LEU A 722 -12.56 -7.77 -21.53
CA LEU A 722 -11.39 -8.09 -20.70
C LEU A 722 -10.25 -7.07 -20.89
N GLU A 723 -9.98 -6.65 -22.13
CA GLU A 723 -9.01 -5.57 -22.39
C GLU A 723 -9.41 -4.28 -21.67
N ALA A 724 -10.68 -3.87 -21.79
CA ALA A 724 -11.19 -2.67 -21.13
C ALA A 724 -11.12 -2.78 -19.60
N LEU A 725 -11.45 -3.94 -19.02
CA LEU A 725 -11.33 -4.17 -17.58
C LEU A 725 -9.87 -4.06 -17.12
N SER A 726 -8.91 -4.57 -17.89
CA SER A 726 -7.48 -4.40 -17.60
C SER A 726 -7.05 -2.94 -17.63
N LEU A 727 -7.45 -2.20 -18.68
CA LEU A 727 -7.18 -0.77 -18.82
C LEU A 727 -7.78 0.06 -17.67
N LEU A 728 -8.91 -0.40 -17.12
CA LEU A 728 -9.57 0.21 -15.97
C LEU A 728 -9.01 -0.27 -14.62
N ARG A 729 -8.04 -1.20 -14.62
CA ARG A 729 -7.52 -1.91 -13.44
C ARG A 729 -8.62 -2.60 -12.62
N ALA A 730 -9.62 -3.14 -13.32
CA ALA A 730 -10.84 -3.73 -12.77
C ALA A 730 -11.05 -5.20 -13.17
N MET A 731 -9.96 -5.93 -13.45
CA MET A 731 -10.04 -7.33 -13.89
C MET A 731 -10.62 -8.28 -12.83
N SER A 732 -10.30 -8.04 -11.56
CA SER A 732 -10.88 -8.79 -10.43
C SER A 732 -12.40 -8.66 -10.40
N GLU A 733 -12.91 -7.44 -10.52
CA GLU A 733 -14.34 -7.12 -10.59
C GLU A 733 -14.99 -7.78 -11.80
N GLY A 734 -14.30 -7.79 -12.95
CA GLY A 734 -14.74 -8.53 -14.14
C GLY A 734 -14.87 -10.04 -13.92
N VAL A 735 -13.92 -10.67 -13.22
CA VAL A 735 -13.96 -12.09 -12.86
C VAL A 735 -15.12 -12.37 -11.89
N ILE A 736 -15.35 -11.49 -10.91
CA ILE A 736 -16.50 -11.60 -10.00
C ILE A 736 -17.80 -11.45 -10.78
N ALA A 737 -17.89 -10.47 -11.68
CA ALA A 737 -19.07 -10.21 -12.50
C ALA A 737 -19.43 -11.41 -13.37
N ILE A 738 -18.47 -12.03 -14.07
CA ILE A 738 -18.77 -13.20 -14.91
C ILE A 738 -19.17 -14.43 -14.08
N ARG A 739 -18.61 -14.58 -12.87
CA ARG A 739 -19.02 -15.63 -11.92
C ARG A 739 -20.43 -15.40 -11.37
N GLN A 740 -20.78 -14.16 -11.05
CA GLN A 740 -22.15 -13.81 -10.64
C GLN A 740 -23.14 -14.08 -11.77
N LEU A 741 -22.79 -13.75 -13.01
CA LEU A 741 -23.60 -14.07 -14.18
C LEU A 741 -23.78 -15.60 -14.35
N GLU A 742 -22.72 -16.39 -14.13
CA GLU A 742 -22.81 -17.87 -14.13
C GLU A 742 -23.86 -18.37 -13.12
N LEU A 743 -23.86 -17.82 -11.91
CA LEU A 743 -24.81 -18.18 -10.85
C LEU A 743 -26.25 -17.78 -11.19
N LEU A 744 -26.46 -16.60 -11.76
CA LEU A 744 -27.77 -16.14 -12.22
C LEU A 744 -28.33 -17.03 -13.33
N LEU A 745 -27.49 -17.37 -14.32
CA LEU A 745 -27.88 -18.23 -15.45
C LEU A 745 -28.05 -19.69 -15.06
N GLY A 746 -27.41 -20.16 -13.99
CA GLY A 746 -27.64 -21.49 -13.43
C GLY A 746 -29.09 -21.73 -12.98
N ARG A 747 -29.86 -20.66 -12.76
CA ARG A 747 -31.30 -20.70 -12.44
C ARG A 747 -32.20 -20.71 -13.69
N ALA A 748 -31.65 -20.46 -14.87
CA ALA A 748 -32.38 -20.38 -16.14
C ALA A 748 -32.13 -21.62 -17.03
N ASP A 749 -33.13 -22.04 -17.83
CA ASP A 749 -33.01 -23.20 -18.72
C ASP A 749 -32.26 -22.87 -20.04
N GLN A 750 -31.04 -22.31 -19.93
CA GLN A 750 -30.18 -21.97 -21.08
C GLN A 750 -28.81 -22.66 -21.00
N ARG A 751 -28.78 -23.97 -21.26
CA ARG A 751 -27.56 -24.79 -21.17
C ARG A 751 -26.38 -24.28 -22.02
N GLN A 752 -26.64 -23.71 -23.21
CA GLN A 752 -25.58 -23.23 -24.10
C GLN A 752 -24.91 -21.94 -23.61
N LEU A 753 -25.70 -20.95 -23.16
CA LEU A 753 -25.17 -19.69 -22.63
C LEU A 753 -24.43 -19.94 -21.32
N THR A 754 -25.00 -20.75 -20.42
CA THR A 754 -24.35 -21.13 -19.16
C THR A 754 -23.01 -21.84 -19.39
N ALA A 755 -22.92 -22.74 -20.38
CA ALA A 755 -21.66 -23.39 -20.73
C ALA A 755 -20.62 -22.38 -21.25
N PHE A 756 -21.03 -21.41 -22.07
CA PHE A 756 -20.14 -20.35 -22.56
C PHE A 756 -19.65 -19.45 -21.41
N VAL A 757 -20.55 -19.01 -20.53
CA VAL A 757 -20.21 -18.15 -19.38
C VAL A 757 -19.28 -18.87 -18.40
N ARG A 758 -19.48 -20.17 -18.16
CA ARG A 758 -18.56 -20.99 -17.36
C ARG A 758 -17.17 -21.10 -17.99
N ASP A 759 -17.10 -21.30 -19.30
CA ASP A 759 -15.81 -21.32 -20.03
C ASP A 759 -15.13 -19.94 -19.99
N ALA A 760 -15.89 -18.87 -20.16
CA ALA A 760 -15.43 -17.49 -20.01
C ALA A 760 -14.89 -17.20 -18.60
N HIS A 761 -15.61 -17.60 -17.56
CA HIS A 761 -15.14 -17.45 -16.19
C HIS A 761 -13.79 -18.16 -15.96
N ARG A 762 -13.63 -19.40 -16.46
CA ARG A 762 -12.35 -20.12 -16.40
C ARG A 762 -11.25 -19.41 -17.21
N PHE A 763 -11.56 -18.96 -18.41
CA PHE A 763 -10.63 -18.23 -19.26
C PHE A 763 -10.10 -16.96 -18.57
N ALA A 764 -11.00 -16.12 -18.05
CA ALA A 764 -10.61 -14.91 -17.33
C ALA A 764 -9.77 -15.23 -16.08
N LEU A 765 -10.14 -16.26 -15.31
CA LEU A 765 -9.39 -16.64 -14.11
C LEU A 765 -7.99 -17.16 -14.43
N SER A 766 -7.84 -18.01 -15.45
CA SER A 766 -6.55 -18.60 -15.84
C SER A 766 -5.55 -17.59 -16.39
N TYR A 767 -6.03 -16.54 -17.05
CA TYR A 767 -5.18 -15.53 -17.69
C TYR A 767 -5.27 -14.13 -17.05
N LYS A 768 -5.96 -14.01 -15.90
CA LYS A 768 -6.15 -12.75 -15.16
C LYS A 768 -4.85 -11.99 -15.01
N TRP A 769 -3.86 -12.64 -14.39
CA TRP A 769 -2.58 -12.03 -14.04
C TRP A 769 -1.90 -11.39 -15.26
N ILE A 770 -1.83 -12.10 -16.40
CA ILE A 770 -1.13 -11.57 -17.56
C ILE A 770 -1.91 -10.45 -18.27
N ILE A 771 -3.23 -10.59 -18.33
CA ILE A 771 -4.10 -9.57 -18.92
C ILE A 771 -4.03 -8.29 -18.10
N GLU A 772 -3.96 -8.37 -16.76
CA GLU A 772 -3.78 -7.22 -15.86
C GLU A 772 -2.46 -6.48 -16.10
N GLN A 773 -1.36 -7.19 -16.36
CA GLN A 773 -0.06 -6.58 -16.60
C GLN A 773 0.07 -6.01 -18.02
N ALA A 774 -0.50 -6.70 -19.01
CA ALA A 774 -0.44 -6.32 -20.42
C ALA A 774 -1.80 -6.60 -21.09
N PRO A 775 -2.68 -5.60 -21.26
CA PRO A 775 -4.06 -5.79 -21.71
C PRO A 775 -4.21 -6.59 -23.02
N LEU A 776 -3.31 -6.38 -23.98
CA LEU A 776 -3.34 -7.04 -25.28
C LEU A 776 -2.98 -8.54 -25.23
N GLN A 777 -2.49 -9.05 -24.09
CA GLN A 777 -2.30 -10.49 -23.87
C GLN A 777 -3.62 -11.27 -23.82
N ALA A 778 -4.76 -10.60 -23.71
CA ALA A 778 -6.08 -11.20 -23.90
C ALA A 778 -6.24 -11.83 -25.29
N TYR A 779 -5.56 -11.30 -26.31
CA TYR A 779 -5.62 -11.79 -27.70
C TYR A 779 -4.44 -12.68 -28.08
N THR A 780 -3.29 -12.49 -27.44
CA THR A 780 -2.10 -13.30 -27.69
C THR A 780 -2.06 -14.49 -26.73
N SER A 781 -1.36 -14.41 -25.59
CA SER A 781 -1.13 -15.57 -24.73
C SER A 781 -2.42 -16.24 -24.24
N ALA A 782 -3.44 -15.48 -23.88
CA ALA A 782 -4.69 -16.05 -23.36
C ALA A 782 -5.42 -16.92 -24.40
N LEU A 783 -5.62 -16.42 -25.63
CA LEU A 783 -6.23 -17.21 -26.70
C LEU A 783 -5.31 -18.33 -27.19
N LEU A 784 -4.03 -18.02 -27.37
CA LEU A 784 -3.06 -18.93 -27.96
C LEU A 784 -2.89 -20.19 -27.11
N PHE A 785 -2.82 -20.04 -25.77
CA PHE A 785 -2.65 -21.14 -24.84
C PHE A 785 -3.96 -21.69 -24.24
N ALA A 786 -5.12 -21.09 -24.55
CA ALA A 786 -6.40 -21.66 -24.10
C ALA A 786 -6.63 -23.06 -24.69
N PRO A 787 -7.27 -23.98 -23.95
CA PRO A 787 -7.57 -25.33 -24.43
C PRO A 787 -8.33 -25.31 -25.74
N ALA A 788 -8.03 -26.25 -26.66
CA ALA A 788 -8.73 -26.35 -27.94
C ALA A 788 -10.25 -26.56 -27.80
N SER A 789 -10.70 -27.13 -26.67
CA SER A 789 -12.11 -27.32 -26.33
C SER A 789 -12.82 -26.03 -25.88
N SER A 790 -12.07 -24.97 -25.49
CA SER A 790 -12.63 -23.70 -25.00
C SER A 790 -13.58 -23.08 -26.01
N LEU A 791 -14.77 -22.73 -25.54
CA LEU A 791 -15.81 -22.06 -26.30
C LEU A 791 -15.42 -20.61 -26.61
N VAL A 792 -14.73 -19.92 -25.68
CA VAL A 792 -14.17 -18.59 -25.92
C VAL A 792 -13.14 -18.65 -27.05
N LYS A 793 -12.18 -19.58 -26.98
CA LYS A 793 -11.17 -19.74 -28.05
C LYS A 793 -11.81 -20.01 -29.40
N LYS A 794 -12.72 -20.99 -29.48
CA LYS A 794 -13.46 -21.29 -30.71
C LYS A 794 -14.21 -20.08 -31.26
N LYS A 795 -14.81 -19.27 -30.38
CA LYS A 795 -15.60 -18.11 -30.80
C LYS A 795 -14.73 -16.96 -31.31
N PHE A 796 -13.58 -16.73 -30.69
CA PHE A 796 -12.69 -15.61 -30.99
C PHE A 796 -11.44 -16.02 -31.79
N LYS A 797 -11.47 -17.16 -32.48
CA LYS A 797 -10.35 -17.66 -33.30
C LYS A 797 -9.83 -16.63 -34.31
N ALA A 798 -10.71 -15.79 -34.86
CA ALA A 798 -10.33 -14.73 -35.79
C ALA A 798 -9.46 -13.62 -35.15
N GLU A 799 -9.47 -13.48 -33.83
CA GLU A 799 -8.65 -12.52 -33.11
C GLU A 799 -7.22 -13.01 -32.83
N GLU A 800 -6.99 -14.32 -32.97
CA GLU A 800 -5.67 -14.92 -32.77
C GLU A 800 -4.64 -14.26 -33.70
N PRO A 801 -3.43 -13.93 -33.19
CA PRO A 801 -2.39 -13.33 -34.00
C PRO A 801 -1.95 -14.30 -35.10
N SER A 802 -2.32 -14.00 -36.35
CA SER A 802 -1.92 -14.80 -37.54
C SER A 802 -0.40 -14.91 -37.76
N TRP A 803 0.37 -14.09 -37.03
CA TRP A 803 1.82 -14.07 -37.06
C TRP A 803 2.48 -15.00 -36.04
N ILE A 804 1.72 -15.61 -35.13
CA ILE A 804 2.19 -16.63 -34.20
C ILE A 804 1.53 -17.95 -34.54
N ASN A 805 2.35 -18.93 -34.92
CA ASN A 805 1.90 -20.29 -35.15
C ASN A 805 2.45 -21.19 -34.05
N ILE A 806 1.61 -21.59 -33.11
CA ILE A 806 1.90 -22.77 -32.30
C ILE A 806 1.75 -23.98 -33.21
N LYS A 807 2.87 -24.63 -33.54
CA LYS A 807 2.81 -25.94 -34.18
C LYS A 807 2.21 -26.89 -33.15
N PRO A 808 1.16 -27.65 -33.50
CA PRO A 808 0.39 -28.40 -32.53
C PRO A 808 1.31 -29.31 -31.71
N ILE A 809 1.03 -29.36 -30.41
CA ILE A 809 1.35 -30.53 -29.59
C ILE A 809 0.71 -31.71 -30.31
N VAL A 810 1.56 -32.65 -30.72
CA VAL A 810 1.31 -34.00 -31.26
C VAL A 810 -0.14 -34.25 -31.70
N GLU A 811 -0.29 -34.53 -33.01
CA GLU A 811 -1.52 -34.92 -33.68
C GLU A 811 -2.45 -35.83 -32.83
N ALA A 812 -3.76 -35.71 -33.06
CA ALA A 812 -4.82 -36.36 -32.27
C ALA A 812 -4.77 -37.91 -32.29
N ASP A 813 -3.90 -38.48 -33.11
CA ASP A 813 -3.56 -39.90 -33.14
C ASP A 813 -2.03 -40.06 -33.13
N TRP A 814 -1.55 -41.21 -32.62
CA TRP A 814 -0.12 -41.52 -32.53
C TRP A 814 0.56 -41.40 -33.90
N ASN A 815 1.32 -40.34 -34.11
CA ASN A 815 2.45 -40.43 -35.02
C ASN A 815 3.40 -41.46 -34.41
N SER A 816 3.50 -42.59 -35.10
CA SER A 816 4.47 -43.64 -34.80
C SER A 816 5.82 -42.99 -34.58
N CYS A 817 6.51 -43.38 -33.50
CA CYS A 817 7.94 -43.10 -33.33
C CYS A 817 8.61 -43.31 -34.70
N LEU A 818 9.03 -42.23 -35.36
CA LEU A 818 9.55 -42.32 -36.73
C LEU A 818 10.76 -43.26 -36.76
N GLN A 819 11.57 -43.20 -35.68
CA GLN A 819 12.69 -44.10 -35.47
C GLN A 819 13.20 -44.05 -34.02
N THR A 820 13.47 -45.22 -33.43
CA THR A 820 14.23 -45.36 -32.17
C THR A 820 15.68 -45.69 -32.51
N LEU A 821 16.63 -44.87 -32.04
CA LEU A 821 18.07 -45.09 -32.24
C LEU A 821 18.63 -45.95 -31.11
N GLU A 822 18.54 -47.27 -31.28
CA GLU A 822 19.07 -48.24 -30.31
C GLU A 822 20.55 -48.53 -30.58
N GLY A 823 21.38 -48.46 -29.55
CA GLY A 823 22.79 -48.89 -29.69
C GLY A 823 23.73 -48.51 -28.55
N HIS A 824 23.37 -47.54 -27.70
CA HIS A 824 24.09 -47.31 -26.45
C HIS A 824 23.74 -48.39 -25.41
N ARG A 825 24.73 -48.78 -24.59
CA ARG A 825 24.58 -49.80 -23.52
C ARG A 825 24.33 -49.19 -22.13
N GLY A 826 24.23 -47.86 -22.07
CA GLY A 826 24.02 -47.09 -20.85
C GLY A 826 23.15 -45.86 -21.15
N SER A 827 22.75 -45.14 -20.10
CA SER A 827 21.89 -43.95 -20.22
C SER A 827 22.53 -42.90 -21.13
N VAL A 828 21.80 -42.43 -22.13
CA VAL A 828 22.20 -41.29 -22.95
C VAL A 828 22.02 -40.03 -22.11
N ARG A 829 23.09 -39.26 -21.91
CA ARG A 829 23.12 -38.07 -21.05
C ARG A 829 23.05 -36.76 -21.83
N SER A 830 23.43 -36.79 -23.11
CA SER A 830 23.43 -35.60 -23.95
C SER A 830 23.31 -35.98 -25.43
N VAL A 831 22.64 -35.14 -26.20
CA VAL A 831 22.52 -35.26 -27.66
C VAL A 831 22.67 -33.88 -28.31
N ALA A 832 23.19 -33.84 -29.54
CA ALA A 832 23.28 -32.60 -30.33
C ALA A 832 23.23 -32.90 -31.83
N PHE A 833 22.62 -32.02 -32.63
CA PHE A 833 22.70 -32.08 -34.08
C PHE A 833 23.95 -31.37 -34.59
N SER A 834 24.49 -31.81 -35.71
CA SER A 834 25.46 -31.04 -36.49
C SER A 834 24.79 -29.79 -37.07
N PRO A 835 25.55 -28.71 -37.33
CA PRO A 835 24.99 -27.45 -37.85
C PRO A 835 24.23 -27.60 -39.19
N ASP A 836 24.63 -28.58 -40.01
CA ASP A 836 23.97 -28.94 -41.27
C ASP A 836 22.74 -29.86 -41.10
N GLY A 837 22.48 -30.32 -39.87
CA GLY A 837 21.40 -31.25 -39.53
C GLY A 837 21.59 -32.69 -40.05
N GLN A 838 22.70 -33.01 -40.71
CA GLN A 838 22.92 -34.32 -41.36
C GLN A 838 23.44 -35.39 -40.40
N ARG A 839 23.93 -35.01 -39.22
CA ARG A 839 24.46 -35.92 -38.20
C ARG A 839 23.86 -35.59 -36.84
N LEU A 840 23.54 -36.62 -36.07
CA LEU A 840 23.19 -36.50 -34.66
C LEU A 840 24.31 -37.12 -33.84
N VAL A 841 24.72 -36.48 -32.74
CA VAL A 841 25.66 -37.04 -31.78
C VAL A 841 24.97 -37.33 -30.46
N SER A 842 25.36 -38.41 -29.79
CA SER A 842 24.90 -38.77 -28.45
C SER A 842 26.06 -39.18 -27.54
N GLY A 843 26.09 -38.69 -26.31
CA GLY A 843 27.01 -39.10 -25.24
C GLY A 843 26.29 -39.94 -24.18
N SER A 844 26.92 -41.03 -23.73
CA SER A 844 26.30 -42.00 -22.82
C SER A 844 27.17 -42.38 -21.62
N THR A 845 26.52 -42.93 -20.59
CA THR A 845 27.17 -43.60 -19.46
C THR A 845 27.82 -44.94 -19.81
N ASP A 846 27.75 -45.39 -21.07
CA ASP A 846 28.57 -46.51 -21.58
C ASP A 846 29.99 -46.09 -21.99
N ASN A 847 30.37 -44.85 -21.66
CA ASN A 847 31.66 -44.22 -21.94
C ASN A 847 31.93 -43.97 -23.43
N THR A 848 30.91 -44.13 -24.28
CA THR A 848 31.01 -43.90 -25.73
C THR A 848 30.23 -42.68 -26.17
N ILE A 849 30.64 -42.18 -27.34
CA ILE A 849 29.88 -41.18 -28.09
C ILE A 849 29.49 -41.84 -29.40
N LYS A 850 28.23 -41.69 -29.83
CA LYS A 850 27.78 -42.21 -31.13
C LYS A 850 27.36 -41.07 -32.03
N ILE A 851 27.72 -41.19 -33.31
CA ILE A 851 27.25 -40.32 -34.38
C ILE A 851 26.28 -41.13 -35.22
N TRP A 852 25.13 -40.53 -35.52
CA TRP A 852 24.01 -41.16 -36.21
C TRP A 852 23.64 -40.37 -37.44
N ASP A 853 23.16 -41.07 -38.45
CA ASP A 853 22.38 -40.46 -39.53
C ASP A 853 20.93 -40.33 -39.02
N PRO A 854 20.40 -39.10 -38.84
CA PRO A 854 19.05 -38.90 -38.31
C PRO A 854 17.95 -39.31 -39.29
N THR A 855 18.27 -39.50 -40.59
CA THR A 855 17.30 -39.91 -41.63
C THR A 855 17.16 -41.43 -41.70
N SER A 856 18.27 -42.16 -41.61
CA SER A 856 18.27 -43.63 -41.67
C SER A 856 18.36 -44.31 -40.29
N GLY A 857 18.67 -43.53 -39.24
CA GLY A 857 18.96 -43.96 -37.88
C GLY A 857 20.14 -44.91 -37.72
N GLN A 858 20.98 -45.02 -38.74
CA GLN A 858 22.19 -45.81 -38.67
C GLN A 858 23.22 -45.14 -37.75
N CYS A 859 23.87 -45.94 -36.91
CA CYS A 859 25.04 -45.50 -36.15
C CYS A 859 26.23 -45.37 -37.12
N LEU A 860 26.47 -44.18 -37.65
CA LEU A 860 27.60 -43.87 -38.52
C LEU A 860 28.93 -44.12 -37.82
N GLN A 861 29.03 -43.80 -36.53
CA GLN A 861 30.29 -43.95 -35.80
C GLN A 861 30.10 -44.16 -34.31
N THR A 862 31.01 -44.92 -33.69
CA THR A 862 31.11 -45.04 -32.22
C THR A 862 32.51 -44.62 -31.78
N LEU A 863 32.61 -43.46 -31.13
CA LEU A 863 33.84 -42.90 -30.61
C LEU A 863 34.09 -43.45 -29.21
N LYS A 864 35.22 -44.12 -29.03
CA LYS A 864 35.68 -44.69 -27.75
C LYS A 864 36.96 -43.99 -27.35
N GLY A 865 37.06 -43.56 -26.10
CA GLY A 865 38.29 -42.95 -25.59
C GLY A 865 38.13 -42.16 -24.30
N HIS A 866 36.90 -41.88 -23.86
CA HIS A 866 36.64 -41.50 -22.48
C HIS A 866 36.69 -42.73 -21.56
N ILE A 867 37.20 -42.53 -20.35
CA ILE A 867 37.40 -43.60 -19.34
C ILE A 867 36.12 -43.78 -18.51
N ASP A 868 35.25 -42.78 -18.48
CA ASP A 868 34.01 -42.75 -17.72
C ASP A 868 32.90 -42.03 -18.53
N SER A 869 31.71 -41.97 -17.95
CA SER A 869 30.45 -41.50 -18.54
C SER A 869 30.63 -40.18 -19.30
N VAL A 870 30.08 -40.11 -20.50
CA VAL A 870 30.04 -38.88 -21.29
C VAL A 870 28.78 -38.11 -20.94
N LEU A 871 28.94 -36.93 -20.36
CA LEU A 871 27.87 -36.16 -19.76
C LEU A 871 27.33 -35.07 -20.70
N SER A 872 28.16 -34.58 -21.62
CA SER A 872 27.81 -33.52 -22.56
C SER A 872 28.54 -33.68 -23.89
N VAL A 873 27.86 -33.42 -25.00
CA VAL A 873 28.41 -33.39 -26.35
C VAL A 873 27.92 -32.15 -27.12
N ALA A 874 28.77 -31.55 -27.96
CA ALA A 874 28.38 -30.42 -28.81
C ALA A 874 29.23 -30.36 -30.09
N PHE A 875 28.61 -30.00 -31.22
CA PHE A 875 29.34 -29.71 -32.45
C PHE A 875 29.91 -28.29 -32.45
N SER A 876 31.03 -28.09 -33.16
CA SER A 876 31.48 -26.75 -33.53
C SER A 876 30.54 -26.14 -34.57
N PRO A 877 30.46 -24.79 -34.68
CA PRO A 877 29.57 -24.12 -35.62
C PRO A 877 29.82 -24.47 -37.11
N ASP A 878 31.04 -24.85 -37.46
CA ASP A 878 31.42 -25.32 -38.80
C ASP A 878 31.17 -26.83 -39.02
N GLY A 879 30.74 -27.55 -37.98
CA GLY A 879 30.51 -29.00 -38.01
C GLY A 879 31.78 -29.86 -38.15
N GLN A 880 32.97 -29.26 -38.13
CA GLN A 880 34.23 -29.96 -38.35
C GLN A 880 34.83 -30.55 -37.08
N ARG A 881 34.38 -30.10 -35.91
CA ARG A 881 34.83 -30.59 -34.60
C ARG A 881 33.64 -30.97 -33.74
N LEU A 882 33.85 -31.96 -32.89
CA LEU A 882 32.91 -32.39 -31.88
C LEU A 882 33.62 -32.30 -30.53
N VAL A 883 32.98 -31.72 -29.51
CA VAL A 883 33.51 -31.70 -28.15
C VAL A 883 32.67 -32.60 -27.25
N SER A 884 33.32 -33.21 -26.26
CA SER A 884 32.64 -33.97 -25.22
C SER A 884 33.24 -33.79 -23.84
N GLY A 885 32.38 -33.57 -22.84
CA GLY A 885 32.72 -33.53 -21.42
C GLY A 885 32.38 -34.84 -20.73
N SER A 886 33.27 -35.33 -19.86
CA SER A 886 33.12 -36.62 -19.19
C SER A 886 33.21 -36.51 -17.66
N TYR A 887 32.66 -37.52 -17.00
CA TYR A 887 32.77 -37.73 -15.57
C TYR A 887 34.22 -37.92 -15.12
N ASN A 888 35.14 -38.33 -16.02
CA ASN A 888 36.58 -38.49 -15.74
C ASN A 888 37.39 -37.17 -15.68
N ASN A 889 36.71 -36.04 -15.54
CA ASN A 889 37.28 -34.68 -15.48
C ASN A 889 37.98 -34.20 -16.78
N THR A 890 37.83 -34.92 -17.89
CA THR A 890 38.44 -34.55 -19.17
C THR A 890 37.42 -34.04 -20.17
N ILE A 891 37.91 -33.19 -21.07
CA ILE A 891 37.19 -32.77 -22.27
C ILE A 891 37.96 -33.31 -23.47
N LYS A 892 37.26 -33.85 -24.46
CA LYS A 892 37.89 -34.34 -25.70
C LYS A 892 37.31 -33.63 -26.91
N ILE A 893 38.18 -33.28 -27.85
CA ILE A 893 37.81 -32.76 -29.16
C ILE A 893 38.04 -33.89 -30.16
N TRP A 894 37.05 -34.13 -31.01
CA TRP A 894 37.00 -35.21 -31.97
C TRP A 894 36.81 -34.63 -33.36
N ASP A 895 37.38 -35.32 -34.35
CA ASP A 895 36.96 -35.18 -35.74
C ASP A 895 35.72 -36.06 -35.94
N PRO A 896 34.53 -35.50 -36.23
CA PRO A 896 33.30 -36.25 -36.39
C PRO A 896 33.22 -37.05 -37.69
N THR A 897 34.19 -36.90 -38.60
CA THR A 897 34.27 -37.65 -39.88
C THR A 897 35.18 -38.85 -39.74
N SER A 898 36.39 -38.67 -39.17
CA SER A 898 37.32 -39.78 -38.93
C SER A 898 37.11 -40.49 -37.60
N GLY A 899 36.41 -39.86 -36.65
CA GLY A 899 36.21 -40.31 -35.27
C GLY A 899 37.46 -40.28 -34.41
N GLN A 900 38.55 -39.69 -34.91
CA GLN A 900 39.78 -39.58 -34.16
C GLN A 900 39.64 -38.54 -33.04
N CYS A 901 40.22 -38.86 -31.89
CA CYS A 901 40.39 -37.90 -30.80
C CYS A 901 41.53 -36.94 -31.19
N LEU A 902 41.18 -35.72 -31.55
CA LEU A 902 42.14 -34.67 -31.93
C LEU A 902 42.89 -34.15 -30.71
N GLN A 903 42.17 -33.93 -29.59
CA GLN A 903 42.76 -33.39 -28.37
C GLN A 903 42.07 -33.92 -27.12
N THR A 904 42.83 -34.02 -26.02
CA THR A 904 42.31 -34.28 -24.67
C THR A 904 42.73 -33.14 -23.76
N LEU A 905 41.76 -32.32 -23.35
CA LEU A 905 41.95 -31.19 -22.46
C LEU A 905 41.84 -31.66 -21.01
N LYS A 906 42.92 -31.47 -20.25
CA LYS A 906 42.99 -31.79 -18.83
C LYS A 906 43.18 -30.48 -18.05
N GLY A 907 42.40 -30.26 -17.01
CA GLY A 907 42.54 -29.08 -16.16
C GLY A 907 41.40 -28.80 -15.20
N HIS A 908 40.24 -29.45 -15.37
CA HIS A 908 39.22 -29.52 -14.33
C HIS A 908 39.59 -30.54 -13.25
N SER A 909 39.24 -30.26 -12.00
CA SER A 909 39.45 -31.17 -10.85
C SER A 909 38.20 -31.97 -10.48
N GLY A 910 37.10 -31.81 -11.23
CA GLY A 910 35.85 -32.54 -11.06
C GLY A 910 35.14 -32.79 -12.39
N SER A 911 34.07 -33.58 -12.34
CA SER A 911 33.32 -34.04 -13.52
C SER A 911 32.85 -32.88 -14.38
N VAL A 912 32.97 -33.00 -15.71
CA VAL A 912 32.58 -31.95 -16.64
C VAL A 912 31.14 -32.18 -17.09
N TRP A 913 30.21 -31.40 -16.53
CA TRP A 913 28.78 -31.57 -16.75
C TRP A 913 28.29 -30.96 -18.05
N SER A 914 28.97 -29.93 -18.57
CA SER A 914 28.53 -29.20 -19.74
C SER A 914 29.70 -28.65 -20.54
N VAL A 915 29.63 -28.76 -21.87
CA VAL A 915 30.57 -28.18 -22.83
C VAL A 915 29.82 -27.46 -23.95
N ALA A 916 30.32 -26.31 -24.41
CA ALA A 916 29.73 -25.55 -25.50
C ALA A 916 30.80 -24.80 -26.32
N PHE A 917 30.69 -24.82 -27.64
CA PHE A 917 31.50 -23.97 -28.52
C PHE A 917 30.94 -22.54 -28.56
N SER A 918 31.83 -21.57 -28.74
CA SER A 918 31.43 -20.21 -29.11
C SER A 918 30.87 -20.18 -30.54
N PRO A 919 30.01 -19.21 -30.88
CA PRO A 919 29.40 -19.10 -32.21
C PRO A 919 30.42 -18.91 -33.35
N ASP A 920 31.56 -18.28 -33.05
CA ASP A 920 32.68 -18.12 -33.98
C ASP A 920 33.59 -19.37 -34.05
N GLY A 921 33.35 -20.38 -33.22
CA GLY A 921 34.15 -21.60 -33.10
C GLY A 921 35.56 -21.40 -32.53
N GLN A 922 35.91 -20.19 -32.09
CA GLN A 922 37.25 -19.85 -31.60
C GLN A 922 37.48 -20.19 -30.13
N ARG A 923 36.40 -20.41 -29.36
CA ARG A 923 36.45 -20.72 -27.94
C ARG A 923 35.57 -21.91 -27.61
N LEU A 924 35.98 -22.61 -26.56
CA LEU A 924 35.22 -23.67 -25.95
C LEU A 924 35.02 -23.33 -24.47
N VAL A 925 33.82 -23.51 -23.95
CA VAL A 925 33.52 -23.28 -22.53
C VAL A 925 33.08 -24.58 -21.89
N SER A 926 33.52 -24.81 -20.65
CA SER A 926 33.14 -25.98 -19.86
C SER A 926 32.76 -25.61 -18.44
N GLY A 927 31.69 -26.23 -17.94
CA GLY A 927 31.25 -26.18 -16.54
C GLY A 927 31.50 -27.51 -15.83
N SER A 928 31.99 -27.45 -14.60
CA SER A 928 32.43 -28.63 -13.84
C SER A 928 31.90 -28.68 -12.41
N TYR A 929 31.94 -29.88 -11.84
CA TYR A 929 31.76 -30.15 -10.42
C TYR A 929 32.77 -29.43 -9.53
N ASP A 930 33.91 -28.98 -10.06
CA ASP A 930 34.91 -28.21 -9.32
C ASP A 930 34.52 -26.73 -9.04
N ASN A 931 33.25 -26.38 -9.29
CA ASN A 931 32.68 -25.04 -9.11
C ASN A 931 33.30 -23.97 -10.02
N THR A 932 34.05 -24.36 -11.06
CA THR A 932 34.67 -23.43 -12.01
C THR A 932 34.09 -23.56 -13.41
N ILE A 933 34.16 -22.45 -14.14
CA ILE A 933 33.97 -22.42 -15.59
C ILE A 933 35.34 -22.20 -16.23
N LYS A 934 35.70 -22.99 -17.24
CA LYS A 934 36.94 -22.81 -18.00
C LYS A 934 36.66 -22.47 -19.45
N ILE A 935 37.45 -21.54 -19.97
CA ILE A 935 37.48 -21.16 -21.38
C ILE A 935 38.75 -21.75 -21.98
N TRP A 936 38.60 -22.44 -23.11
CA TRP A 936 39.67 -23.14 -23.82
C TRP A 936 39.79 -22.62 -25.24
N ASP A 937 41.01 -22.64 -25.76
CA ASP A 937 41.27 -22.56 -27.18
C ASP A 937 41.12 -23.98 -27.77
N PRO A 938 40.14 -24.23 -28.65
CA PRO A 938 39.90 -25.56 -29.21
C PRO A 938 40.94 -25.98 -30.27
N THR A 939 41.86 -25.09 -30.66
CA THR A 939 42.93 -25.36 -31.62
C THR A 939 44.23 -25.72 -30.90
N SER A 940 44.62 -24.97 -29.88
CA SER A 940 45.83 -25.27 -29.08
C SER A 940 45.58 -26.21 -27.90
N GLY A 941 44.32 -26.36 -27.48
CA GLY A 941 43.94 -27.11 -26.29
C GLY A 941 44.31 -26.45 -24.96
N GLN A 942 44.77 -25.19 -25.00
CA GLN A 942 45.16 -24.44 -23.80
C GLN A 942 43.94 -23.89 -23.07
N CYS A 943 44.01 -23.90 -21.73
CA CYS A 943 43.04 -23.19 -20.89
C CYS A 943 43.37 -21.70 -20.93
N LEU A 944 42.53 -20.91 -21.59
CA LEU A 944 42.69 -19.47 -21.72
C LEU A 944 42.31 -18.74 -20.43
N GLN A 945 41.27 -19.20 -19.74
CA GLN A 945 40.76 -18.55 -18.54
C GLN A 945 40.04 -19.54 -17.62
N THR A 946 40.20 -19.36 -16.31
CA THR A 946 39.39 -20.04 -15.29
C THR A 946 38.58 -18.99 -14.53
N LEU A 947 37.26 -19.07 -14.63
CA LEU A 947 36.32 -18.21 -13.94
C LEU A 947 35.94 -18.87 -12.61
N LYS A 948 36.22 -18.16 -11.51
CA LYS A 948 35.86 -18.56 -10.13
C LYS A 948 34.79 -17.60 -9.62
N GLY A 949 33.77 -18.13 -8.96
CA GLY A 949 32.67 -17.31 -8.43
C GLY A 949 31.43 -18.11 -8.01
N HIS A 950 31.24 -19.31 -8.57
CA HIS A 950 30.17 -20.20 -8.11
C HIS A 950 30.53 -20.86 -6.77
N SER A 951 29.57 -20.87 -5.83
CA SER A 951 29.68 -21.54 -4.53
C SER A 951 29.32 -23.03 -4.57
N GLY A 952 28.92 -23.54 -5.75
CA GLY A 952 28.56 -24.94 -5.99
C GLY A 952 28.80 -25.34 -7.44
N SER A 953 28.49 -26.60 -7.76
CA SER A 953 28.82 -27.21 -9.05
C SER A 953 28.15 -26.52 -10.23
N VAL A 954 28.87 -26.40 -11.34
CA VAL A 954 28.35 -25.77 -12.56
C VAL A 954 27.74 -26.85 -13.46
N TRP A 955 26.41 -26.91 -13.48
CA TRP A 955 25.65 -27.95 -14.20
C TRP A 955 25.46 -27.68 -15.69
N SER A 956 25.43 -26.42 -16.10
CA SER A 956 25.20 -26.03 -17.49
C SER A 956 25.98 -24.77 -17.85
N VAL A 957 26.55 -24.74 -19.05
CA VAL A 957 27.14 -23.55 -19.66
C VAL A 957 26.57 -23.38 -21.07
N ALA A 958 26.23 -22.15 -21.42
CA ALA A 958 25.82 -21.78 -22.76
C ALA A 958 26.49 -20.47 -23.11
N LEU A 959 26.94 -20.34 -24.35
CA LEU A 959 27.44 -19.09 -24.87
C LEU A 959 26.31 -18.39 -25.60
N SER A 960 26.05 -17.13 -25.21
CA SER A 960 25.21 -16.27 -26.01
C SER A 960 25.88 -16.15 -27.36
N ALA A 961 25.18 -16.59 -28.41
CA ALA A 961 25.49 -16.06 -29.69
C ALA A 961 25.12 -14.58 -29.64
N ASP A 962 26.08 -13.70 -29.95
CA ASP A 962 25.76 -12.43 -30.59
C ASP A 962 25.19 -12.72 -32.01
N SER A 963 24.31 -13.72 -32.12
CA SER A 963 23.35 -13.76 -33.18
C SER A 963 22.44 -12.57 -32.89
N LEU A 964 22.31 -11.72 -33.87
CA LEU A 964 21.13 -10.89 -34.10
C LEU A 964 19.88 -11.79 -34.25
N GLY A 965 19.64 -12.70 -33.32
CA GLY A 965 18.38 -13.39 -33.14
C GLY A 965 17.40 -12.35 -32.63
N ARG A 966 16.52 -11.89 -33.53
CA ARG A 966 15.49 -10.90 -33.18
C ARG A 966 14.60 -11.37 -32.04
N TYR A 967 14.46 -12.70 -31.84
CA TYR A 967 13.70 -13.29 -30.73
C TYR A 967 14.62 -13.91 -29.68
N ASN A 968 14.40 -13.56 -28.41
CA ASN A 968 15.17 -14.03 -27.25
C ASN A 968 14.27 -14.31 -26.05
N TRP A 969 14.84 -14.90 -24.99
CA TRP A 969 14.15 -15.05 -23.71
C TRP A 969 14.15 -13.74 -22.92
N GLY A 970 13.08 -13.49 -22.17
CA GLY A 970 13.07 -12.53 -21.06
C GLY A 970 14.06 -12.95 -19.97
N HIS A 971 14.50 -11.99 -19.16
CA HIS A 971 15.47 -12.22 -18.08
C HIS A 971 15.03 -13.32 -17.10
N ASP A 972 13.72 -13.52 -16.93
CA ASP A 972 13.10 -14.51 -16.07
C ASP A 972 12.62 -15.79 -16.80
N GLN A 973 12.86 -15.89 -18.12
CA GLN A 973 12.37 -16.96 -19.00
C GLN A 973 10.84 -17.17 -18.98
N THR A 974 10.06 -16.17 -18.51
CA THR A 974 8.59 -16.22 -18.58
C THR A 974 8.04 -15.56 -19.83
N TRP A 975 8.86 -14.74 -20.48
CA TRP A 975 8.53 -14.01 -21.70
C TRP A 975 9.39 -14.44 -22.89
N ILE A 976 8.77 -14.43 -24.06
CA ILE A 976 9.47 -14.37 -25.35
C ILE A 976 9.55 -12.90 -25.76
N ASN A 977 10.77 -12.43 -25.95
CA ASN A 977 11.11 -11.09 -26.40
C ASN A 977 11.37 -11.04 -27.90
N CYS A 978 11.02 -9.91 -28.53
CA CYS A 978 11.46 -9.53 -29.86
C CYS A 978 12.14 -8.15 -29.79
N ASN A 979 13.40 -8.02 -30.18
CA ASN A 979 14.19 -6.77 -30.13
C ASN A 979 14.13 -6.05 -28.77
N GLY A 980 14.16 -6.81 -27.67
CA GLY A 980 14.08 -6.28 -26.31
C GLY A 980 12.67 -5.94 -25.79
N ARG A 981 11.61 -6.24 -26.56
CA ARG A 981 10.22 -6.02 -26.16
C ARG A 981 9.49 -7.34 -25.91
N ASN A 982 8.70 -7.40 -24.84
CA ASN A 982 7.88 -8.55 -24.47
C ASN A 982 6.77 -8.79 -25.51
N VAL A 983 6.65 -10.01 -26.03
CA VAL A 983 5.68 -10.34 -27.09
C VAL A 983 4.69 -11.43 -26.67
N VAL A 984 5.20 -12.55 -26.17
CA VAL A 984 4.37 -13.68 -25.72
C VAL A 984 4.77 -14.05 -24.31
N TRP A 985 3.81 -14.05 -23.40
CA TRP A 985 4.00 -14.60 -22.07
C TRP A 985 3.67 -16.08 -22.03
N LEU A 986 4.49 -16.87 -21.33
CA LEU A 986 4.30 -18.31 -21.19
C LEU A 986 3.62 -18.66 -19.87
N PRO A 987 2.43 -19.30 -19.91
CA PRO A 987 1.82 -19.87 -18.71
C PRO A 987 2.76 -20.87 -18.03
N PRO A 988 2.67 -21.06 -16.69
CA PRO A 988 3.57 -21.92 -15.94
C PRO A 988 3.81 -23.32 -16.53
N GLU A 989 2.76 -23.92 -17.08
CA GLU A 989 2.78 -25.25 -17.71
C GLU A 989 3.63 -25.33 -18.99
N TYR A 990 3.84 -24.19 -19.66
CA TYR A 990 4.60 -24.07 -20.91
C TYR A 990 5.96 -23.39 -20.71
N ARG A 991 6.42 -23.22 -19.47
CA ARG A 991 7.72 -22.61 -19.18
C ARG A 991 8.87 -23.58 -19.48
N PRO A 992 10.00 -23.08 -20.01
CA PRO A 992 11.11 -23.92 -20.43
C PRO A 992 11.80 -24.61 -19.25
N PHE A 993 11.88 -25.94 -19.30
CA PHE A 993 12.89 -26.73 -18.59
C PHE A 993 14.19 -26.79 -19.41
N CYS A 994 14.04 -26.87 -20.73
CA CYS A 994 15.09 -26.63 -21.71
C CYS A 994 14.48 -25.92 -22.93
N SER A 995 15.28 -25.20 -23.70
CA SER A 995 14.80 -24.54 -24.92
C SER A 995 15.91 -24.37 -25.95
N THR A 996 15.49 -24.20 -27.20
CA THR A 996 16.37 -23.81 -28.30
C THR A 996 15.66 -22.79 -29.18
N ILE A 997 16.43 -21.84 -29.72
CA ILE A 997 15.94 -20.78 -30.60
C ILE A 997 16.73 -20.88 -31.91
N GLN A 998 16.02 -21.01 -33.03
CA GLN A 998 16.62 -21.00 -34.36
C GLN A 998 15.81 -20.07 -35.27
N GLY A 999 16.38 -18.89 -35.58
CA GLY A 999 15.72 -17.89 -36.42
C GLY A 999 14.41 -17.38 -35.82
N ARG A 1000 13.28 -17.70 -36.46
CA ARG A 1000 11.91 -17.36 -36.03
C ARG A 1000 11.16 -18.52 -35.36
N MET A 1001 11.88 -19.58 -34.98
CA MET A 1001 11.30 -20.75 -34.33
C MET A 1001 11.88 -20.87 -32.92
N ILE A 1002 11.00 -21.05 -31.93
CA ILE A 1002 11.34 -21.32 -30.54
C ILE A 1002 10.77 -22.68 -30.16
N SER A 1003 11.62 -23.59 -29.71
CA SER A 1003 11.21 -24.91 -29.21
C SER A 1003 11.51 -24.99 -27.71
N ILE A 1004 10.52 -25.47 -26.96
CA ILE A 1004 10.49 -25.47 -25.50
C ILE A 1004 10.20 -26.89 -25.04
N GLY A 1005 11.09 -27.46 -24.22
CA GLY A 1005 10.81 -28.66 -23.44
C GLY A 1005 10.19 -28.25 -22.11
N CYS A 1006 8.92 -28.59 -21.89
CA CYS A 1006 8.19 -28.26 -20.67
C CYS A 1006 8.47 -29.30 -19.57
N SER A 1007 8.26 -28.92 -18.31
CA SER A 1007 8.37 -29.84 -17.15
C SER A 1007 7.36 -30.99 -17.20
N SER A 1008 6.27 -30.84 -17.96
CA SER A 1008 5.29 -31.90 -18.25
C SER A 1008 5.81 -32.99 -19.20
N GLY A 1009 7.01 -32.82 -19.78
CA GLY A 1009 7.58 -33.69 -20.81
C GLY A 1009 7.10 -33.37 -22.23
N GLN A 1010 6.22 -32.37 -22.39
CA GLN A 1010 5.77 -31.92 -23.71
C GLN A 1010 6.83 -31.04 -24.40
N VAL A 1011 6.88 -31.11 -25.73
CA VAL A 1011 7.67 -30.19 -26.56
C VAL A 1011 6.73 -29.24 -27.27
N LEU A 1012 6.83 -27.95 -26.95
CA LEU A 1012 6.07 -26.88 -27.57
C LEU A 1012 6.97 -26.18 -28.60
N THR A 1013 6.47 -26.02 -29.83
CA THR A 1013 7.19 -25.28 -30.88
C THR A 1013 6.36 -24.10 -31.37
N ILE A 1014 6.92 -22.90 -31.25
CA ILE A 1014 6.30 -21.63 -31.63
C ILE A 1014 7.07 -21.07 -32.83
N GLY A 1015 6.36 -20.79 -33.92
CA GLY A 1015 6.90 -20.13 -35.11
C GLY A 1015 6.32 -18.74 -35.30
N PHE A 1016 7.16 -17.78 -35.67
CA PHE A 1016 6.77 -16.41 -35.98
C PHE A 1016 6.83 -16.16 -37.50
N SER A 1017 5.72 -15.73 -38.13
CA SER A 1017 5.64 -15.58 -39.59
C SER A 1017 6.02 -14.19 -40.12
N ARG A 1018 5.97 -13.15 -39.28
CA ARG A 1018 6.43 -11.78 -39.57
C ARG A 1018 6.94 -11.11 -38.30
N ASP A 1019 7.71 -10.05 -38.47
CA ASP A 1019 8.18 -9.22 -37.36
C ASP A 1019 7.02 -8.31 -36.87
N VAL A 1020 6.94 -8.06 -35.56
CA VAL A 1020 5.89 -7.26 -34.88
C VAL A 1020 6.37 -5.84 -34.62
#